data_AF-A0A956HX81-F1
#
_entry.id   AF-A0A956HX81-F1
#
_cell.length_a   1.000
_cell.length_b   1.000
_cell.length_c   1.000
_cell.angle_alpha   90.00
_cell.angle_beta   90.00
_cell.angle_gamma   90.00
#
_symmetry.space_group_name_H-M   'P 1'
#
loop_
_entity.id
_entity.type
_entity.pdbx_description
1 polymer ?
#
loop_
_entity_poly.entity_id
_entity_poly.type
_entity_poly.pdbx_seq_one_letter_code
_entity_poly.pdbx_strand_id
1 'polypeptide(L)'
;MGFIFRWFFVVATTLAATLAAAACGRPIDDPGDNDNVDKYPPTPPVSRFDSLPKRGDPGDCEDVEGFHAVRTLAQPRGTEVDIALHGTLDPELDYSACIDATGSAWRRSFEGSLSMLLIRPTKGVSTEALLDAVDAYLAKRPADEPVGALLWTSTVRSIDIPTTNRSRTRTRIASALAGAGTAGAANAVPPDAIRMTAASGGHAESTHRALVVLAPNGGGALDRPAQTGDPGAFVEQITGNATLVTAAEAAAEAVDTSIARGFYGVGVCTEEATTRITAGGDSLDVAIPELPWEFERGPGCDPDFTALGAFPFADRVELSFASAEDRATYDARLKANSKSEFAVQIRWHESLPPTRASANLRGQSSLKCARRNYSVNLRGDQGRPFFPHMASDEFYLISMCLDEAYINQTTADRVMQNAGLFPLDWKIVEVTVDGVTQGAYMMLEKNDDTLEDTIPVLDSVVRRRTDIDDKAPELEYARGSESAALAEYASIVDDLDGLEGEVLLDALDAKMDFEQFLRWIALMSVLENGDYIDEILFYATDSTDGAGATLFYSEMGWDPDDIFSACHHQGQFAIVDPHGLLYCAEGVLEHRVFDDPVVYARYVDTLETVLDEVNANSFGAALDQTLDELLPRFDDASIAAAMIELKKIDEAAGTPETSKAIITAAADRMRADFDARATLLRERIAAYRTGP
;
A
#
# COMPACT_ATOMS: atom_id res chain seq x y z
N MET A 1 -5.31 -55.14 -4.42
CA MET A 1 -5.46 -56.24 -3.43
C MET A 1 -5.10 -55.63 -2.08
N GLY A 2 -5.95 -55.37 -1.09
CA GLY A 2 -7.26 -55.89 -0.68
C GLY A 2 -7.18 -56.07 0.86
N PHE A 3 -8.29 -55.83 1.58
CA PHE A 3 -8.53 -55.92 3.04
C PHE A 3 -8.27 -54.61 3.83
N ILE A 4 -9.25 -53.83 4.30
CA ILE A 4 -10.49 -54.08 5.08
C ILE A 4 -10.25 -54.74 6.44
N PHE A 5 -10.41 -53.97 7.53
CA PHE A 5 -11.07 -54.46 8.74
C PHE A 5 -11.83 -53.34 9.46
N ARG A 6 -13.15 -53.57 9.60
CA ARG A 6 -14.13 -52.86 10.42
C ARG A 6 -14.20 -53.53 11.80
N TRP A 7 -14.46 -52.77 12.86
CA TRP A 7 -15.05 -53.28 14.11
C TRP A 7 -16.28 -52.45 14.49
N PHE A 8 -17.25 -53.12 15.11
CA PHE A 8 -18.65 -52.76 15.36
C PHE A 8 -18.95 -52.68 16.88
N PHE A 9 -20.01 -51.93 17.23
CA PHE A 9 -20.99 -52.01 18.37
C PHE A 9 -21.19 -50.63 19.03
N VAL A 10 -22.29 -49.88 18.80
CA VAL A 10 -23.72 -50.01 19.22
C VAL A 10 -23.95 -49.87 20.73
N VAL A 11 -24.54 -48.74 21.16
CA VAL A 11 -25.72 -48.68 22.06
C VAL A 11 -26.51 -47.40 21.74
N ALA A 12 -27.83 -47.55 21.51
CA ALA A 12 -28.80 -46.49 21.36
C ALA A 12 -29.76 -46.51 22.56
N THR A 13 -30.17 -45.33 23.06
CA THR A 13 -31.50 -45.16 23.70
C THR A 13 -31.97 -43.70 23.66
N THR A 14 -33.04 -43.54 22.89
CA THR A 14 -34.18 -42.60 22.85
C THR A 14 -34.49 -41.73 24.08
N LEU A 15 -34.88 -40.46 23.85
CA LEU A 15 -36.18 -39.90 24.26
C LEU A 15 -36.54 -38.63 23.46
N ALA A 16 -37.83 -38.44 23.21
CA ALA A 16 -38.43 -37.50 22.26
C ALA A 16 -39.32 -36.43 22.92
N ALA A 17 -39.72 -35.45 22.09
CA ALA A 17 -40.83 -34.47 22.21
C ALA A 17 -40.55 -33.22 23.08
N THR A 18 -40.90 -31.98 22.67
CA THR A 18 -42.21 -31.56 22.12
C THR A 18 -42.15 -30.22 21.37
N LEU A 19 -42.98 -30.08 20.32
CA LEU A 19 -43.33 -28.87 19.56
C LEU A 19 -44.10 -27.80 20.38
N ALA A 20 -44.02 -26.53 19.97
CA ALA A 20 -45.20 -25.66 19.80
C ALA A 20 -44.91 -24.45 18.90
N ALA A 21 -45.71 -24.32 17.85
CA ALA A 21 -45.83 -23.16 16.97
C ALA A 21 -46.79 -22.11 17.56
N ALA A 22 -46.61 -20.84 17.20
CA ALA A 22 -47.67 -19.84 17.26
C ALA A 22 -47.52 -18.83 16.11
N ALA A 23 -48.51 -18.88 15.21
CA ALA A 23 -48.75 -17.91 14.16
C ALA A 23 -49.51 -16.70 14.71
N CYS A 24 -49.21 -15.51 14.19
CA CYS A 24 -50.12 -14.37 14.15
C CYS A 24 -49.82 -13.55 12.89
N GLY A 25 -50.75 -13.56 11.93
CA GLY A 25 -50.74 -12.61 10.82
C GLY A 25 -51.59 -11.39 11.12
N ARG A 26 -51.33 -10.29 10.40
CA ARG A 26 -52.35 -9.43 9.78
C ARG A 26 -51.73 -8.51 8.69
N PRO A 27 -52.53 -8.11 7.68
CA PRO A 27 -52.07 -7.41 6.47
C PRO A 27 -52.33 -5.90 6.53
N ILE A 28 -51.55 -5.11 5.78
CA ILE A 28 -51.93 -3.77 5.33
C ILE A 28 -51.38 -3.56 3.91
N ASP A 29 -52.30 -3.36 2.96
CA ASP A 29 -52.09 -2.69 1.68
C ASP A 29 -52.14 -1.16 1.92
N ASP A 30 -51.23 -0.38 1.32
CA ASP A 30 -51.49 0.67 0.30
C ASP A 30 -50.16 1.37 -0.11
N PRO A 31 -50.03 1.88 -1.36
CA PRO A 31 -48.77 2.29 -1.98
C PRO A 31 -48.53 3.81 -1.93
N GLY A 32 -47.25 4.18 -2.01
CA GLY A 32 -46.83 5.52 -2.40
C GLY A 32 -45.89 6.17 -1.41
N ASP A 33 -44.59 6.08 -1.67
CA ASP A 33 -43.76 7.28 -1.70
C ASP A 33 -42.48 7.03 -2.50
N ASN A 34 -42.24 7.89 -3.48
CA ASN A 34 -41.04 7.93 -4.30
C ASN A 34 -40.10 8.97 -3.65
N ASP A 35 -39.30 8.54 -2.68
CA ASP A 35 -38.14 9.28 -2.18
C ASP A 35 -36.98 8.27 -2.03
N ASN A 36 -36.19 8.14 -3.09
CA ASN A 36 -35.00 7.26 -3.13
C ASN A 36 -33.79 8.11 -3.59
N VAL A 37 -33.45 9.13 -2.80
CA VAL A 37 -32.24 9.96 -3.01
C VAL A 37 -31.19 9.76 -1.91
N ASP A 38 -31.49 9.05 -0.82
CA ASP A 38 -30.54 8.82 0.29
C ASP A 38 -29.98 7.38 0.30
N LYS A 39 -29.22 6.99 -0.74
CA LYS A 39 -28.55 5.67 -0.81
C LYS A 39 -27.03 5.75 -0.99
N TYR A 40 -26.38 6.59 -0.19
CA TYR A 40 -24.96 6.40 0.08
C TYR A 40 -24.78 6.18 1.59
N PRO A 41 -24.01 5.16 2.01
CA PRO A 41 -23.64 5.06 3.41
C PRO A 41 -22.87 6.33 3.81
N PRO A 42 -23.06 6.85 5.04
CA PRO A 42 -22.24 7.94 5.52
C PRO A 42 -20.78 7.52 5.48
N THR A 43 -19.93 8.33 4.84
CA THR A 43 -18.48 8.21 4.92
C THR A 43 -18.04 8.16 6.39
N PRO A 44 -17.01 7.37 6.74
CA PRO A 44 -16.49 7.35 8.09
C PRO A 44 -16.13 8.78 8.53
N PRO A 45 -16.37 9.15 9.79
CA PRO A 45 -16.09 10.49 10.27
C PRO A 45 -14.59 10.76 10.18
N VAL A 46 -14.20 11.72 9.35
CA VAL A 46 -12.85 12.25 9.28
C VAL A 46 -12.57 12.99 10.59
N SER A 47 -12.04 12.30 11.60
CA SER A 47 -11.90 12.80 12.97
C SER A 47 -10.72 13.77 13.18
N ARG A 48 -10.19 14.39 12.12
CA ARG A 48 -9.04 15.31 12.19
C ARG A 48 -9.38 16.80 12.01
N PHE A 49 -10.65 17.15 11.79
CA PHE A 49 -11.07 18.53 11.51
C PHE A 49 -12.06 19.08 12.55
N ASP A 50 -11.70 19.09 13.84
CA ASP A 50 -12.54 19.71 14.89
C ASP A 50 -12.59 21.27 14.80
N SER A 51 -11.86 21.88 13.86
CA SER A 51 -12.12 23.25 13.40
C SER A 51 -11.52 23.45 12.01
N LEU A 52 -12.36 23.50 10.97
CA LEU A 52 -11.94 24.04 9.68
C LEU A 52 -11.39 25.47 9.90
N PRO A 53 -10.30 25.87 9.20
CA PRO A 53 -9.79 27.24 9.28
C PRO A 53 -10.90 28.24 8.97
N LYS A 54 -10.81 29.46 9.51
CA LYS A 54 -11.77 30.50 9.13
C LYS A 54 -11.57 30.77 7.64
N ARG A 55 -12.66 30.72 6.88
CA ARG A 55 -12.66 31.16 5.49
C ARG A 55 -12.14 32.59 5.44
N GLY A 56 -11.06 32.83 4.71
CA GLY A 56 -10.51 34.17 4.51
C GLY A 56 -11.56 35.08 3.87
N ASP A 57 -11.56 36.35 4.29
CA ASP A 57 -12.38 37.38 3.65
C ASP A 57 -11.77 37.72 2.27
N PRO A 58 -12.55 38.20 1.28
CA PRO A 58 -12.01 38.58 -0.03
C PRO A 58 -10.88 39.62 0.00
N GLY A 59 -10.73 40.36 1.11
CA GLY A 59 -9.61 41.28 1.32
C GLY A 59 -8.27 40.60 1.59
N ASP A 60 -8.29 39.35 2.07
CA ASP A 60 -7.07 38.58 2.37
C ASP A 60 -6.38 38.10 1.08
N CYS A 61 -7.07 38.15 -0.07
CA CYS A 61 -6.47 37.79 -1.36
C CYS A 61 -5.37 38.75 -1.83
N GLU A 62 -5.24 39.92 -1.21
CA GLU A 62 -4.09 40.82 -1.44
C GLU A 62 -2.77 40.23 -0.90
N ASP A 63 -2.83 39.25 0.02
CA ASP A 63 -1.65 38.56 0.56
C ASP A 63 -1.16 37.43 -0.35
N VAL A 64 -1.95 37.02 -1.36
CA VAL A 64 -1.53 36.07 -2.39
C VAL A 64 -0.74 36.84 -3.44
N GLU A 65 0.58 36.63 -3.47
CA GLU A 65 1.50 37.27 -4.43
C GLU A 65 1.61 36.48 -5.74
N GLY A 66 1.21 35.20 -5.74
CA GLY A 66 1.20 34.35 -6.91
C GLY A 66 0.91 32.89 -6.59
N PHE A 67 1.00 32.01 -7.57
CA PHE A 67 0.85 30.56 -7.38
C PHE A 67 1.53 29.75 -8.50
N HIS A 68 1.68 28.44 -8.31
CA HIS A 68 2.10 27.51 -9.35
C HIS A 68 1.36 26.18 -9.24
N ALA A 69 1.19 25.48 -10.36
CA ALA A 69 0.73 24.10 -10.36
C ALA A 69 1.87 23.16 -9.94
N VAL A 70 1.54 22.27 -9.00
CA VAL A 70 2.41 21.22 -8.48
C VAL A 70 2.05 19.87 -9.07
N ARG A 71 0.80 19.68 -9.51
CA ARG A 71 0.38 18.48 -10.24
C ARG A 71 -0.82 18.81 -11.12
N THR A 72 -0.94 18.13 -12.24
CA THR A 72 -2.15 18.13 -13.06
C THR A 72 -2.49 16.69 -13.36
N LEU A 73 -3.57 16.21 -12.77
CA LEU A 73 -4.05 14.85 -12.92
C LEU A 73 -5.34 14.85 -13.71
N ALA A 74 -5.32 14.15 -14.84
CA ALA A 74 -6.50 13.93 -15.66
C ALA A 74 -7.49 13.08 -14.85
N GLN A 75 -8.69 13.59 -14.60
CA GLN A 75 -9.71 12.88 -13.85
C GLN A 75 -10.87 12.49 -14.77
N PRO A 76 -11.51 11.33 -14.55
CA PRO A 76 -12.70 10.85 -15.26
C PRO A 76 -13.78 11.92 -15.54
N ARG A 77 -13.93 12.84 -14.58
CA ARG A 77 -14.92 13.93 -14.58
C ARG A 77 -14.29 15.31 -14.51
N GLY A 78 -13.04 15.50 -14.95
CA GLY A 78 -12.39 16.81 -14.91
C GLY A 78 -10.88 16.74 -14.92
N THR A 79 -10.23 17.72 -14.33
CA THR A 79 -8.79 17.68 -14.08
C THR A 79 -8.55 18.20 -12.69
N GLU A 80 -7.91 17.40 -11.85
CA GLU A 80 -7.44 17.85 -10.56
C GLU A 80 -6.12 18.58 -10.79
N VAL A 81 -6.03 19.83 -10.34
CA VAL A 81 -4.81 20.62 -10.37
C VAL A 81 -4.42 20.94 -8.94
N ASP A 82 -3.32 20.34 -8.48
CA ASP A 82 -2.74 20.74 -7.21
C ASP A 82 -1.97 22.02 -7.42
N ILE A 83 -2.31 23.05 -6.67
CA ILE A 83 -1.62 24.34 -6.70
C ILE A 83 -1.07 24.69 -5.34
N ALA A 84 0.09 25.35 -5.34
CA ALA A 84 0.64 25.98 -4.15
C ALA A 84 0.61 27.50 -4.33
N LEU A 85 -0.08 28.18 -3.40
CA LEU A 85 -0.11 29.63 -3.31
C LEU A 85 1.18 30.17 -2.67
N HIS A 86 1.57 31.36 -3.11
CA HIS A 86 2.72 32.13 -2.59
C HIS A 86 2.25 33.48 -2.07
N GLY A 87 2.99 34.02 -1.09
CA GLY A 87 2.78 35.36 -0.54
C GLY A 87 2.87 35.39 0.98
N THR A 88 2.31 36.43 1.59
CA THR A 88 2.35 36.63 3.04
C THR A 88 1.12 36.00 3.70
N LEU A 89 0.93 34.70 3.45
CA LEU A 89 -0.29 33.97 3.81
C LEU A 89 -0.33 33.63 5.31
N ASP A 90 -1.44 33.91 5.97
CA ASP A 90 -1.72 33.52 7.35
C ASP A 90 -2.15 32.04 7.38
N PRO A 91 -1.38 31.13 8.02
CA PRO A 91 -1.75 29.71 8.07
C PRO A 91 -3.06 29.43 8.84
N GLU A 92 -3.62 30.39 9.59
CA GLU A 92 -4.93 30.26 10.23
C GLU A 92 -6.11 30.58 9.29
N LEU A 93 -5.83 31.12 8.10
CA LEU A 93 -6.83 31.53 7.11
C LEU A 93 -6.88 30.54 5.94
N ASP A 94 -8.10 30.22 5.53
CA ASP A 94 -8.33 29.48 4.31
C ASP A 94 -8.44 30.44 3.11
N TYR A 95 -7.42 30.45 2.25
CA TYR A 95 -7.35 31.21 1.00
C TYR A 95 -8.13 30.53 -0.14
N SER A 96 -8.98 29.54 0.18
CA SER A 96 -9.99 28.98 -0.72
C SER A 96 -11.04 29.99 -1.23
N ALA A 97 -10.93 31.29 -0.92
CA ALA A 97 -11.65 32.35 -1.62
C ALA A 97 -10.87 32.92 -2.83
N CYS A 98 -9.53 32.85 -2.83
CA CYS A 98 -8.67 33.64 -3.72
C CYS A 98 -8.31 33.02 -5.08
N ILE A 99 -8.63 31.75 -5.31
CA ILE A 99 -8.37 30.95 -6.51
C ILE A 99 -9.62 30.90 -7.40
N ASP A 100 -9.72 31.78 -8.37
CA ASP A 100 -10.78 31.67 -9.36
C ASP A 100 -10.33 30.72 -10.47
N ALA A 101 -11.22 29.86 -10.96
CA ALA A 101 -10.93 29.01 -12.10
C ALA A 101 -12.10 29.12 -13.06
N THR A 102 -11.82 29.29 -14.35
CA THR A 102 -12.87 29.31 -15.37
C THR A 102 -13.55 27.94 -15.45
N GLY A 103 -14.73 27.81 -14.85
CA GLY A 103 -15.48 26.56 -14.71
C GLY A 103 -16.15 26.49 -13.34
N SER A 104 -17.02 25.51 -13.12
CA SER A 104 -17.40 25.15 -11.75
C SER A 104 -16.18 24.46 -11.15
N ALA A 105 -15.59 25.02 -10.09
CA ALA A 105 -14.36 24.52 -9.49
C ALA A 105 -14.48 24.51 -7.96
N TRP A 106 -13.90 23.49 -7.34
CA TRP A 106 -13.88 23.34 -5.89
C TRP A 106 -12.49 23.02 -5.37
N ARG A 107 -12.31 23.20 -4.05
CA ARG A 107 -11.01 23.28 -3.40
C ARG A 107 -10.95 22.36 -2.20
N ARG A 108 -9.88 21.56 -2.11
CA ARG A 108 -9.62 20.66 -0.97
C ARG A 108 -8.27 20.97 -0.34
N SER A 109 -8.22 20.94 0.99
CA SER A 109 -6.96 20.83 1.75
C SER A 109 -6.51 19.37 1.79
N PHE A 110 -5.22 19.14 1.53
CA PHE A 110 -4.59 17.82 1.39
C PHE A 110 -4.81 16.90 2.59
N GLU A 111 -4.89 15.59 2.34
CA GLU A 111 -5.11 14.57 3.38
C GLU A 111 -3.83 14.11 4.07
N GLY A 112 -2.67 14.35 3.44
CA GLY A 112 -1.38 13.91 3.95
C GLY A 112 -0.21 14.71 3.40
N SER A 113 0.94 14.46 4.00
CA SER A 113 2.24 14.92 3.51
C SER A 113 3.20 13.76 3.47
N LEU A 114 4.24 13.91 2.67
CA LEU A 114 5.38 13.02 2.58
C LEU A 114 6.62 13.89 2.47
N SER A 115 7.64 13.59 3.26
CA SER A 115 8.89 14.35 3.23
C SER A 115 10.07 13.47 2.85
N MET A 116 10.96 14.02 2.01
CA MET A 116 12.25 13.44 1.70
C MET A 116 13.34 14.33 2.28
N LEU A 117 14.17 13.76 3.14
CA LEU A 117 15.35 14.43 3.70
C LEU A 117 16.53 14.30 2.75
N LEU A 118 16.96 15.40 2.11
CA LEU A 118 18.20 15.44 1.33
C LEU A 118 19.37 15.84 2.22
N ILE A 119 20.19 14.86 2.58
CA ILE A 119 21.27 15.03 3.54
C ILE A 119 22.57 15.29 2.78
N ARG A 120 23.24 16.41 3.09
CA ARG A 120 24.50 16.78 2.45
C ARG A 120 25.63 16.82 3.47
N PRO A 121 26.50 15.79 3.52
CA PRO A 121 27.69 15.83 4.36
C PRO A 121 28.63 16.93 3.86
N THR A 122 28.95 17.92 4.69
CA THR A 122 29.90 18.98 4.32
C THR A 122 31.11 19.01 5.24
N LYS A 123 32.23 19.51 4.70
CA LYS A 123 33.47 19.61 5.45
C LYS A 123 33.29 20.53 6.67
N GLY A 124 33.59 20.01 7.85
CA GLY A 124 33.56 20.77 9.10
C GLY A 124 32.27 20.58 9.92
N VAL A 125 31.32 19.77 9.44
CA VAL A 125 30.16 19.34 10.22
C VAL A 125 30.31 17.87 10.58
N SER A 126 30.10 17.55 11.85
CA SER A 126 30.14 16.18 12.33
C SER A 126 28.89 15.41 11.91
N THR A 127 29.04 14.11 11.71
CA THR A 127 27.91 13.17 11.53
C THR A 127 26.86 13.35 12.63
N GLU A 128 27.30 13.48 13.89
CA GLU A 128 26.41 13.69 15.03
C GLU A 128 25.53 14.94 14.87
N ALA A 129 26.09 16.06 14.41
CA ALA A 129 25.32 17.29 14.24
C ALA A 129 24.28 17.19 13.11
N LEU A 130 24.52 16.34 12.11
CA LEU A 130 23.52 16.03 11.08
C LEU A 130 22.44 15.12 11.65
N LEU A 131 22.80 14.12 12.45
CA LEU A 131 21.85 13.20 13.09
C LEU A 131 20.96 13.93 14.11
N ASP A 132 21.51 14.85 14.91
CA ASP A 132 20.74 15.70 15.82
C ASP A 132 19.70 16.54 15.04
N ALA A 133 20.06 17.03 13.85
CA ALA A 133 19.16 17.80 13.01
C ALA A 133 18.08 16.93 12.37
N VAL A 134 18.42 15.71 11.96
CA VAL A 134 17.45 14.70 11.50
C VAL A 134 16.46 14.38 12.62
N ASP A 135 16.93 14.09 13.83
CA ASP A 135 16.08 13.80 14.98
C ASP A 135 15.12 14.95 15.29
N ALA A 136 15.64 16.18 15.26
CA ALA A 136 14.85 17.38 15.50
C ALA A 136 13.76 17.57 14.44
N TYR A 137 14.06 17.29 13.16
CA TYR A 137 13.08 17.30 12.09
C TYR A 137 12.02 16.21 12.29
N LEU A 138 12.44 14.95 12.45
CA LEU A 138 11.55 13.80 12.59
C LEU A 138 10.61 13.94 13.79
N ALA A 139 11.08 14.51 14.91
CA ALA A 139 10.27 14.77 16.11
C ALA A 139 9.19 15.85 15.92
N LYS A 140 9.31 16.69 14.89
CA LYS A 140 8.35 17.75 14.55
C LYS A 140 7.32 17.31 13.52
N ARG A 141 7.57 16.24 12.76
CA ARG A 141 6.62 15.72 11.78
C ARG A 141 5.54 14.85 12.47
N PRO A 142 4.30 14.82 11.96
CA PRO A 142 3.29 13.85 12.36
C PRO A 142 3.82 12.41 12.35
N ALA A 143 3.37 11.56 13.28
CA ALA A 143 3.82 10.17 13.37
C ALA A 143 3.41 9.33 12.15
N ASP A 144 2.31 9.71 11.49
CA ASP A 144 1.73 9.05 10.33
C ASP A 144 2.23 9.59 8.99
N GLU A 145 3.04 10.65 8.97
CA GLU A 145 3.65 11.14 7.73
C GLU A 145 4.78 10.21 7.28
N PRO A 146 4.79 9.68 6.05
CA PRO A 146 5.96 8.97 5.53
C PRO A 146 7.15 9.93 5.36
N VAL A 147 8.31 9.59 5.92
CA VAL A 147 9.57 10.30 5.69
C VAL A 147 10.59 9.35 5.08
N GLY A 148 11.17 9.72 3.95
CA GLY A 148 12.29 9.03 3.33
C GLY A 148 13.56 9.86 3.37
N ALA A 149 14.66 9.30 2.87
CA ALA A 149 15.97 9.95 2.93
C ALA A 149 16.78 9.76 1.65
N LEU A 150 17.45 10.83 1.24
CA LEU A 150 18.38 10.90 0.14
C LEU A 150 19.75 11.36 0.64
N LEU A 151 20.83 10.82 0.09
CA LEU A 151 22.19 11.32 0.34
C LEU A 151 22.67 12.14 -0.85
N TRP A 152 23.20 13.32 -0.58
CA TRP A 152 23.84 14.16 -1.57
C TRP A 152 25.35 14.25 -1.34
N THR A 153 26.12 13.57 -2.17
CA THR A 153 27.60 13.68 -2.20
C THR A 153 28.06 14.39 -3.49
N SER A 154 28.67 13.67 -4.44
CA SER A 154 28.82 14.12 -5.83
C SER A 154 27.55 13.92 -6.64
N THR A 155 26.69 13.02 -6.19
CA THR A 155 25.44 12.55 -6.81
C THR A 155 24.36 12.48 -5.74
N VAL A 156 23.10 12.32 -6.15
CA VAL A 156 21.98 12.02 -5.25
C VAL A 156 21.69 10.54 -5.32
N ARG A 157 21.49 9.92 -4.15
CA ARG A 157 21.08 8.52 -4.03
C ARG A 157 19.97 8.36 -3.01
N SER A 158 19.13 7.34 -3.19
CA SER A 158 18.17 6.94 -2.16
C SER A 158 18.91 6.23 -1.03
N ILE A 159 18.63 6.61 0.21
CA ILE A 159 19.11 5.91 1.41
C ILE A 159 17.96 5.11 2.02
N ASP A 160 16.78 5.72 2.02
CA ASP A 160 15.58 5.17 2.61
C ASP A 160 14.35 5.58 1.80
N ILE A 161 13.44 4.62 1.63
CA ILE A 161 12.11 4.87 1.05
C ILE A 161 11.22 5.56 2.10
N PRO A 162 10.20 6.33 1.67
CA PRO A 162 9.25 6.93 2.59
C PRO A 162 8.62 5.90 3.54
N THR A 163 8.74 6.12 4.84
CA THR A 163 8.17 5.26 5.87
C THR A 163 7.71 6.06 7.08
N THR A 164 6.75 5.53 7.83
CA THR A 164 6.36 6.08 9.14
C THR A 164 7.31 5.62 10.25
N ASN A 165 8.17 4.63 10.01
CA ASN A 165 9.16 4.16 10.98
C ASN A 165 10.35 5.13 11.06
N ARG A 166 10.27 6.08 11.99
CA ARG A 166 11.31 7.10 12.24
C ARG A 166 12.66 6.50 12.65
N SER A 167 12.64 5.41 13.41
CA SER A 167 13.86 4.75 13.89
C SER A 167 14.66 4.16 12.75
N ARG A 168 13.96 3.48 11.83
CA ARG A 168 14.51 2.96 10.58
C ARG A 168 15.15 4.08 9.76
N THR A 169 14.41 5.14 9.44
CA THR A 169 14.95 6.26 8.65
C THR A 169 16.19 6.87 9.29
N ARG A 170 16.18 7.11 10.61
CA ARG A 170 17.36 7.60 11.35
C ARG A 170 18.55 6.65 11.24
N THR A 171 18.33 5.34 11.43
CA THR A 171 19.40 4.32 11.39
C THR A 171 20.01 4.22 10.00
N ARG A 172 19.18 4.23 8.95
CA ARG A 172 19.60 4.22 7.55
C ARG A 172 20.46 5.44 7.22
N ILE A 173 20.04 6.62 7.68
CA ILE A 173 20.82 7.86 7.55
C ILE A 173 22.17 7.74 8.26
N ALA A 174 22.20 7.25 9.50
CA ALA A 174 23.43 7.11 10.28
C ALA A 174 24.44 6.17 9.58
N SER A 175 23.97 5.02 9.10
CA SER A 175 24.78 4.06 8.34
C SER A 175 25.34 4.69 7.06
N ALA A 176 24.48 5.37 6.28
CA ALA A 176 24.90 6.06 5.06
C ALA A 176 25.94 7.16 5.31
N LEU A 177 25.86 7.87 6.43
CA LEU A 177 26.81 8.90 6.83
C LEU A 177 28.16 8.34 7.31
N ALA A 178 28.19 7.14 7.91
CA ALA A 178 29.42 6.53 8.41
C ALA A 178 30.43 6.23 7.28
N GLY A 179 29.95 5.93 6.07
CA GLY A 179 30.76 5.69 4.87
C GLY A 179 30.84 6.88 3.90
N ALA A 180 30.16 7.99 4.18
CA ALA A 180 30.04 9.08 3.22
C ALA A 180 31.31 9.95 3.14
N GLY A 181 31.77 10.21 1.92
CA GLY A 181 32.68 11.33 1.67
C GLY A 181 31.99 12.68 1.88
N THR A 182 32.78 13.75 1.99
CA THR A 182 32.21 15.11 2.01
C THR A 182 31.75 15.52 0.61
N ALA A 183 30.54 16.04 0.49
CA ALA A 183 30.04 16.65 -0.73
C ALA A 183 30.92 17.85 -1.13
N GLY A 184 31.09 18.03 -2.44
CA GLY A 184 31.70 19.22 -3.01
C GLY A 184 30.87 20.49 -2.74
N ALA A 185 31.44 21.66 -3.05
CA ALA A 185 30.64 22.88 -3.09
C ALA A 185 29.66 22.80 -4.26
N ALA A 186 28.37 22.92 -3.97
CA ALA A 186 27.28 23.01 -4.94
C ALA A 186 26.40 24.20 -4.57
N ASN A 187 25.92 24.90 -5.61
CA ASN A 187 25.16 26.13 -5.51
C ASN A 187 23.65 25.93 -5.77
N ALA A 188 23.23 24.74 -6.17
CA ALA A 188 21.83 24.40 -6.43
C ALA A 188 21.50 22.98 -5.97
N VAL A 189 20.25 22.75 -5.55
CA VAL A 189 19.71 21.41 -5.27
C VAL A 189 19.76 20.58 -6.56
N PRO A 190 20.22 19.30 -6.52
CA PRO A 190 20.28 18.50 -7.73
C PRO A 190 18.88 18.20 -8.26
N PRO A 191 18.64 18.32 -9.59
CA PRO A 191 17.34 17.99 -10.20
C PRO A 191 16.88 16.56 -9.89
N ASP A 192 17.83 15.64 -9.74
CA ASP A 192 17.54 14.23 -9.46
C ASP A 192 16.85 14.07 -8.09
N ALA A 193 17.24 14.83 -7.06
CA ALA A 193 16.55 14.80 -5.77
C ALA A 193 15.09 15.26 -5.90
N ILE A 194 14.83 16.31 -6.68
CA ILE A 194 13.48 16.83 -6.91
C ILE A 194 12.63 15.79 -7.63
N ARG A 195 13.17 15.16 -8.69
CA ARG A 195 12.46 14.10 -9.42
C ARG A 195 12.18 12.88 -8.55
N MET A 196 13.16 12.45 -7.75
CA MET A 196 12.98 11.33 -6.82
C MET A 196 11.91 11.63 -5.77
N THR A 197 11.91 12.84 -5.19
CA THR A 197 10.86 13.25 -4.25
C THR A 197 9.49 13.32 -4.93
N ALA A 198 9.41 13.85 -6.14
CA ALA A 198 8.15 13.93 -6.89
C ALA A 198 7.56 12.55 -7.21
N ALA A 199 8.41 11.55 -7.48
CA ALA A 199 8.00 10.15 -7.71
C ALA A 199 7.71 9.37 -6.42
N SER A 200 8.15 9.85 -5.26
CA SER A 200 7.97 9.13 -3.99
C SER A 200 6.50 9.07 -3.56
N GLY A 201 6.08 7.89 -3.09
CA GLY A 201 4.71 7.66 -2.62
C GLY A 201 3.68 7.47 -3.74
N GLY A 202 4.15 7.17 -4.96
CA GLY A 202 3.32 6.82 -6.11
C GLY A 202 2.44 7.96 -6.60
N HIS A 203 1.39 7.61 -7.34
CA HIS A 203 0.42 8.55 -7.90
C HIS A 203 -0.59 9.07 -6.88
N ALA A 204 -0.41 8.77 -5.59
CA ALA A 204 -1.28 9.14 -4.50
C ALA A 204 -1.87 10.55 -4.65
N GLU A 205 -3.19 10.59 -4.89
CA GLU A 205 -3.96 11.81 -5.02
C GLU A 205 -3.79 12.65 -3.76
N SER A 206 -3.42 13.92 -3.93
CA SER A 206 -3.33 14.91 -2.86
C SER A 206 -2.34 14.59 -1.71
N THR A 207 -1.09 14.23 -2.02
CA THR A 207 0.02 14.25 -1.05
C THR A 207 0.93 15.46 -1.26
N HIS A 208 1.10 16.31 -0.24
CA HIS A 208 2.14 17.35 -0.24
C HIS A 208 3.51 16.68 -0.12
N ARG A 209 4.33 16.80 -1.17
CA ARG A 209 5.68 16.22 -1.19
C ARG A 209 6.70 17.30 -0.88
N ALA A 210 7.44 17.15 0.21
CA ALA A 210 8.48 18.08 0.61
C ALA A 210 9.87 17.47 0.41
N LEU A 211 10.80 18.25 -0.16
CA LEU A 211 12.23 17.95 -0.17
C LEU A 211 12.92 18.90 0.80
N VAL A 212 13.40 18.37 1.92
CA VAL A 212 14.08 19.16 2.96
C VAL A 212 15.57 18.96 2.88
N VAL A 213 16.30 20.02 2.58
CA VAL A 213 17.75 19.97 2.36
C VAL A 213 18.50 20.28 3.66
N LEU A 214 19.09 19.25 4.27
CA LEU A 214 19.94 19.36 5.44
C LEU A 214 21.38 19.65 5.00
N ALA A 215 21.72 20.94 4.81
CA ALA A 215 23.03 21.40 4.37
C ALA A 215 23.58 22.54 5.27
N PRO A 216 24.79 22.41 5.83
CA PRO A 216 25.41 23.47 6.64
C PRO A 216 25.82 24.71 5.85
N ASN A 217 25.72 25.90 6.49
CA ASN A 217 26.06 27.21 5.94
C ASN A 217 27.54 27.34 5.57
N GLY A 218 27.87 26.95 4.34
CA GLY A 218 29.22 27.10 3.78
C GLY A 218 29.24 27.41 2.28
N GLY A 219 28.18 27.08 1.55
CA GLY A 219 27.84 27.75 0.28
C GLY A 219 26.95 28.95 0.60
N GLY A 220 26.82 29.93 -0.31
CA GLY A 220 25.73 30.90 -0.18
C GLY A 220 24.37 30.20 -0.02
N ALA A 221 23.29 30.95 0.24
CA ALA A 221 21.94 30.41 0.00
C ALA A 221 21.99 29.67 -1.35
N LEU A 222 21.59 28.38 -1.39
CA LEU A 222 21.48 27.75 -2.71
C LEU A 222 20.53 28.67 -3.47
N ASP A 223 20.80 28.91 -4.74
CA ASP A 223 19.82 29.59 -5.55
C ASP A 223 18.55 28.76 -5.39
N ARG A 224 17.54 29.31 -4.69
CA ARG A 224 16.23 28.65 -4.57
C ARG A 224 15.91 28.28 -6.00
N PRO A 225 15.76 26.98 -6.33
CA PRO A 225 15.50 26.60 -7.71
C PRO A 225 14.35 27.49 -8.15
N ALA A 226 14.61 28.32 -9.17
CA ALA A 226 13.66 29.34 -9.60
C ALA A 226 12.44 28.57 -10.07
N GLN A 227 11.46 28.34 -9.16
CA GLN A 227 10.54 27.21 -9.13
C GLN A 227 10.57 26.51 -10.47
N THR A 228 11.57 25.63 -10.61
CA THR A 228 11.88 25.04 -11.90
C THR A 228 10.60 24.34 -12.25
N GLY A 229 9.95 24.68 -13.36
CA GLY A 229 8.58 24.27 -13.68
C GLY A 229 8.37 22.75 -13.83
N ASP A 230 9.20 21.93 -13.19
CA ASP A 230 8.94 20.57 -12.75
C ASP A 230 7.94 20.60 -11.57
N PRO A 231 6.68 20.28 -11.84
CA PRO A 231 5.61 20.28 -10.85
C PRO A 231 5.76 18.98 -10.03
N GLY A 232 6.01 19.07 -8.71
CA GLY A 232 5.88 17.86 -7.88
C GLY A 232 6.45 17.86 -6.47
N ALA A 233 7.36 18.77 -6.10
CA ALA A 233 7.93 18.80 -4.74
C ALA A 233 8.18 20.22 -4.22
N PHE A 234 7.73 20.50 -2.99
CA PHE A 234 8.07 21.69 -2.22
C PHE A 234 9.49 21.56 -1.68
N VAL A 235 10.41 22.40 -2.14
CA VAL A 235 11.82 22.35 -1.71
C VAL A 235 12.07 23.38 -0.61
N GLU A 236 12.37 22.91 0.61
CA GLU A 236 12.80 23.77 1.71
C GLU A 236 14.28 23.56 2.01
N GLN A 237 15.02 24.67 2.06
CA GLN A 237 16.44 24.64 2.38
C GLN A 237 16.69 25.24 3.74
N ILE A 238 17.41 24.48 4.57
CA ILE A 238 18.01 24.99 5.80
C ILE A 238 19.04 26.07 5.45
N THR A 239 18.76 27.33 5.80
CA THR A 239 19.67 28.47 5.59
C THR A 239 19.82 29.34 6.84
N GLY A 240 20.97 30.01 6.97
CA GLY A 240 21.22 31.05 7.97
C GLY A 240 22.00 30.60 9.20
N ASN A 241 22.54 31.54 9.98
CA ASN A 241 23.49 31.28 11.09
C ASN A 241 22.95 30.47 12.29
N ALA A 242 21.75 29.91 12.21
CA ALA A 242 21.20 29.02 13.22
C ALA A 242 21.98 27.70 13.30
N THR A 243 21.86 27.00 14.43
CA THR A 243 22.36 25.62 14.53
C THR A 243 21.57 24.73 13.58
N LEU A 244 22.16 23.62 13.14
CA LEU A 244 21.47 22.68 12.23
C LEU A 244 20.14 22.16 12.82
N VAL A 245 20.11 21.93 14.14
CA VAL A 245 18.91 21.54 14.89
C VAL A 245 17.79 22.57 14.75
N THR A 246 18.04 23.83 15.15
CA THR A 246 17.02 24.90 15.08
C THR A 246 16.54 25.12 13.65
N ALA A 247 17.44 24.98 12.68
CA ALA A 247 17.13 25.20 11.30
C ALA A 247 16.37 24.00 10.67
N ALA A 248 16.54 22.79 11.20
CA ALA A 248 15.73 21.62 10.87
C ALA A 248 14.33 21.69 11.47
N GLU A 249 14.19 22.16 12.71
CA GLU A 249 12.88 22.45 13.29
C GLU A 249 12.13 23.51 12.48
N ALA A 250 12.82 24.60 12.08
CA ALA A 250 12.25 25.62 11.23
C ALA A 250 11.84 25.09 9.84
N ALA A 251 12.58 24.13 9.29
CA ALA A 251 12.20 23.48 8.03
C ALA A 251 10.95 22.61 8.19
N ALA A 252 10.80 21.87 9.31
CA ALA A 252 9.57 21.15 9.61
C ALA A 252 8.38 22.11 9.76
N GLU A 253 8.55 23.21 10.49
CA GLU A 253 7.54 24.26 10.61
C GLU A 253 7.22 24.91 9.25
N ALA A 254 8.21 25.06 8.36
CA ALA A 254 8.00 25.58 7.01
C ALA A 254 7.20 24.60 6.13
N VAL A 255 7.37 23.29 6.29
CA VAL A 255 6.53 22.28 5.64
C VAL A 255 5.09 22.36 6.14
N ASP A 256 4.88 22.38 7.47
CA ASP A 256 3.52 22.55 8.03
C ASP A 256 2.88 23.85 7.58
N THR A 257 3.68 24.91 7.58
CA THR A 257 3.27 26.22 7.10
C THR A 257 2.95 26.17 5.61
N SER A 258 3.71 25.46 4.77
CA SER A 258 3.39 25.30 3.35
C SER A 258 2.09 24.53 3.14
N ILE A 259 1.84 23.51 3.95
CA ILE A 259 0.59 22.73 3.91
C ILE A 259 -0.58 23.64 4.31
N ALA A 260 -0.44 24.38 5.41
CA ALA A 260 -1.47 25.28 5.93
C ALA A 260 -1.72 26.52 5.05
N ARG A 261 -0.67 27.10 4.46
CA ARG A 261 -0.73 28.39 3.73
C ARG A 261 -1.37 28.31 2.37
N GLY A 262 -1.55 27.14 1.78
CA GLY A 262 -2.32 27.06 0.56
C GLY A 262 -1.83 26.10 -0.48
N PHE A 263 -1.60 24.87 -0.06
CA PHE A 263 -1.69 23.77 -0.99
C PHE A 263 -3.19 23.47 -1.19
N TYR A 264 -3.70 23.67 -2.41
CA TYR A 264 -5.09 23.34 -2.76
C TYR A 264 -5.16 22.36 -3.94
N GLY A 265 -5.97 21.31 -3.79
CA GLY A 265 -6.45 20.54 -4.94
C GLY A 265 -7.59 21.31 -5.59
N VAL A 266 -7.45 21.68 -6.87
CA VAL A 266 -8.46 22.41 -7.65
C VAL A 266 -9.09 21.44 -8.65
N GLY A 267 -10.34 21.07 -8.43
CA GLY A 267 -11.12 20.31 -9.41
C GLY A 267 -11.58 21.23 -10.54
N VAL A 268 -11.16 20.95 -11.77
CA VAL A 268 -11.54 21.74 -12.95
C VAL A 268 -12.47 20.94 -13.84
N CYS A 269 -13.63 21.55 -14.12
CA CYS A 269 -14.65 21.04 -15.03
C CYS A 269 -14.76 21.92 -16.28
N THR A 270 -14.07 21.58 -17.37
CA THR A 270 -14.18 22.30 -18.64
C THR A 270 -14.13 21.37 -19.84
N GLU A 271 -14.86 21.70 -20.91
CA GLU A 271 -14.73 21.05 -22.23
C GLU A 271 -13.61 21.67 -23.08
N GLU A 272 -13.02 22.76 -22.60
CA GLU A 272 -11.89 23.41 -23.27
C GLU A 272 -10.60 22.64 -23.01
N ALA A 273 -9.71 22.57 -24.01
CA ALA A 273 -8.40 21.93 -23.89
C ALA A 273 -7.45 22.63 -22.90
N THR A 274 -7.84 23.82 -22.42
CA THR A 274 -7.11 24.61 -21.44
C THR A 274 -8.10 25.26 -20.51
N THR A 275 -7.81 25.30 -19.21
CA THR A 275 -8.50 26.19 -18.27
C THR A 275 -7.54 27.26 -17.79
N ARG A 276 -8.08 28.40 -17.34
CA ARG A 276 -7.31 29.39 -16.62
C ARG A 276 -7.66 29.34 -15.14
N ILE A 277 -6.66 29.06 -14.33
CA ILE A 277 -6.70 29.27 -12.88
C ILE A 277 -6.11 30.67 -12.62
N THR A 278 -6.69 31.43 -11.71
CA THR A 278 -6.15 32.72 -11.26
C THR A 278 -6.14 32.76 -9.75
N ALA A 279 -5.08 33.31 -9.17
CA ALA A 279 -4.99 33.58 -7.73
C ALA A 279 -4.05 34.75 -7.47
N GLY A 280 -4.42 35.67 -6.58
CA GLY A 280 -3.56 36.81 -6.24
C GLY A 280 -3.25 37.76 -7.40
N GLY A 281 -4.07 37.77 -8.45
CA GLY A 281 -3.82 38.54 -9.68
C GLY A 281 -2.92 37.85 -10.70
N ASP A 282 -2.31 36.72 -10.35
CA ASP A 282 -1.62 35.83 -11.30
C ASP A 282 -2.62 34.91 -12.01
N SER A 283 -2.21 34.38 -13.17
CA SER A 283 -2.98 33.42 -13.94
C SER A 283 -2.10 32.30 -14.48
N LEU A 284 -2.58 31.07 -14.37
CA LEU A 284 -1.97 29.88 -14.94
C LEU A 284 -2.95 29.25 -15.93
N ASP A 285 -2.52 29.14 -17.19
CA ASP A 285 -3.23 28.33 -18.17
C ASP A 285 -2.80 26.87 -17.96
N VAL A 286 -3.72 26.04 -17.49
CA VAL A 286 -3.50 24.61 -17.29
C VAL A 286 -4.04 23.88 -18.51
N ALA A 287 -3.17 23.15 -19.19
CA ALA A 287 -3.60 22.23 -20.23
C ALA A 287 -4.46 21.14 -19.58
N ILE A 288 -5.70 21.05 -20.03
CA ILE A 288 -6.59 19.96 -19.66
C ILE A 288 -6.21 18.82 -20.59
N PRO A 289 -5.66 17.71 -20.04
CA PRO A 289 -5.39 16.55 -20.86
C PRO A 289 -6.69 16.21 -21.58
N GLU A 290 -6.65 15.95 -22.90
CA GLU A 290 -7.80 15.33 -23.54
C GLU A 290 -8.06 14.04 -22.77
N LEU A 291 -9.14 14.01 -21.98
CA LEU A 291 -9.51 12.82 -21.23
C LEU A 291 -9.67 11.71 -22.27
N PRO A 292 -8.77 10.72 -22.31
CA PRO A 292 -8.79 9.71 -23.37
C PRO A 292 -10.03 8.80 -23.25
N TRP A 293 -10.82 9.00 -22.21
CA TRP A 293 -11.72 8.01 -21.65
C TRP A 293 -13.17 8.47 -21.81
N GLU A 294 -13.75 8.20 -22.98
CA GLU A 294 -15.20 8.32 -23.20
C GLU A 294 -16.01 7.50 -22.17
N PHE A 295 -15.37 6.48 -21.57
CA PHE A 295 -15.94 5.59 -20.57
C PHE A 295 -15.93 6.12 -19.15
N GLU A 296 -15.63 7.39 -18.92
CA GLU A 296 -15.52 7.98 -17.58
C GLU A 296 -16.37 9.24 -17.39
N ARG A 297 -17.00 9.69 -18.50
CA ARG A 297 -18.07 10.69 -18.50
C ARG A 297 -19.31 10.11 -17.85
N GLY A 298 -19.32 10.07 -16.52
CA GLY A 298 -20.51 9.81 -15.71
C GLY A 298 -21.58 10.90 -15.88
N PRO A 299 -22.56 11.01 -14.97
CA PRO A 299 -23.40 12.22 -14.92
C PRO A 299 -22.50 13.47 -14.86
N GLY A 300 -23.00 14.58 -15.41
CA GLY A 300 -22.23 15.78 -15.72
C GLY A 300 -21.22 16.19 -14.63
N CYS A 301 -20.07 16.70 -15.08
CA CYS A 301 -18.96 17.19 -14.28
C CYS A 301 -19.37 17.78 -12.92
N ASP A 302 -18.91 17.16 -11.83
CA ASP A 302 -19.11 17.64 -10.46
C ASP A 302 -17.73 18.04 -9.91
N PRO A 303 -17.45 19.35 -9.77
CA PRO A 303 -16.17 19.83 -9.29
C PRO A 303 -15.95 19.55 -7.81
N ASP A 304 -17.02 19.48 -7.02
CA ASP A 304 -16.97 19.17 -5.59
C ASP A 304 -16.43 17.75 -5.44
N PHE A 305 -17.00 16.85 -6.25
CA PHE A 305 -16.61 15.44 -6.31
C PHE A 305 -15.18 15.25 -6.85
N THR A 306 -14.80 16.01 -7.88
CA THR A 306 -13.46 15.95 -8.51
C THR A 306 -12.38 16.49 -7.58
N ALA A 307 -12.63 17.60 -6.88
CA ALA A 307 -11.67 18.19 -5.94
C ALA A 307 -11.49 17.36 -4.67
N LEU A 308 -12.50 16.58 -4.28
CA LEU A 308 -12.42 15.68 -3.13
C LEU A 308 -11.58 14.43 -3.38
N GLY A 309 -11.07 14.20 -4.60
CA GLY A 309 -10.54 12.90 -5.00
C GLY A 309 -11.56 11.78 -4.76
N ALA A 310 -12.83 12.14 -4.61
CA ALA A 310 -13.91 11.24 -4.28
C ALA A 310 -14.33 10.56 -5.57
N PHE A 311 -13.43 9.82 -6.22
CA PHE A 311 -13.81 9.03 -7.38
C PHE A 311 -14.85 7.99 -6.93
N PRO A 312 -15.91 7.69 -7.70
CA PRO A 312 -16.83 6.62 -7.38
C PRO A 312 -16.10 5.34 -7.79
N PHE A 313 -15.13 4.94 -6.97
CA PHE A 313 -14.32 3.76 -7.20
C PHE A 313 -15.25 2.60 -7.46
N ALA A 314 -15.06 1.94 -8.60
CA ALA A 314 -16.00 0.94 -9.06
C ALA A 314 -16.14 -0.15 -8.00
N ASP A 315 -17.37 -0.34 -7.53
CA ASP A 315 -17.72 -1.43 -6.62
C ASP A 315 -18.01 -2.74 -7.37
N ARG A 316 -18.04 -2.66 -8.70
CA ARG A 316 -18.26 -3.76 -9.61
C ARG A 316 -17.33 -3.67 -10.81
N VAL A 317 -16.74 -4.81 -11.19
CA VAL A 317 -15.94 -4.97 -12.40
C VAL A 317 -16.63 -5.99 -13.30
N GLU A 318 -17.14 -5.54 -14.46
CA GLU A 318 -17.73 -6.43 -15.47
C GLU A 318 -16.70 -6.80 -16.53
N LEU A 319 -16.40 -8.09 -16.64
CA LEU A 319 -15.68 -8.70 -17.74
C LEU A 319 -16.69 -9.08 -18.83
N SER A 320 -16.57 -8.49 -20.01
CA SER A 320 -17.41 -8.77 -21.18
C SER A 320 -16.55 -9.01 -22.41
N PHE A 321 -17.11 -9.65 -23.44
CA PHE A 321 -16.35 -9.99 -24.65
C PHE A 321 -16.89 -9.28 -25.89
N ALA A 322 -16.00 -8.62 -26.63
CA ALA A 322 -16.35 -7.85 -27.82
C ALA A 322 -16.88 -8.73 -28.96
N SER A 323 -16.50 -10.02 -28.98
CA SER A 323 -16.91 -10.99 -29.98
C SER A 323 -17.10 -12.38 -29.39
N ALA A 324 -17.83 -13.23 -30.12
CA ALA A 324 -17.98 -14.64 -29.78
C ALA A 324 -16.64 -15.41 -29.84
N GLU A 325 -15.68 -14.94 -30.63
CA GLU A 325 -14.34 -15.53 -30.73
C GLU A 325 -13.51 -15.26 -29.47
N ASP A 326 -13.56 -14.03 -28.95
CA ASP A 326 -12.91 -13.67 -27.69
C ASP A 326 -13.49 -14.49 -26.54
N ARG A 327 -14.82 -14.61 -26.47
CA ARG A 327 -15.50 -15.45 -25.48
C ARG A 327 -15.12 -16.93 -25.60
N ALA A 328 -15.06 -17.47 -26.81
CA ALA A 328 -14.65 -18.86 -27.03
C ALA A 328 -13.18 -19.09 -26.63
N THR A 329 -12.31 -18.09 -26.83
CA THR A 329 -10.92 -18.13 -26.38
C THR A 329 -10.86 -18.18 -24.86
N TYR A 330 -11.59 -17.30 -24.18
CA TYR A 330 -11.72 -17.31 -22.72
C TYR A 330 -12.20 -18.67 -22.19
N ASP A 331 -13.30 -19.21 -22.72
CA ASP A 331 -13.83 -20.52 -22.29
C ASP A 331 -12.80 -21.64 -22.52
N ALA A 332 -12.01 -21.57 -23.60
CA ALA A 332 -10.91 -22.50 -23.85
C ALA A 332 -9.78 -22.35 -22.81
N ARG A 333 -9.43 -21.12 -22.40
CA ARG A 333 -8.45 -20.89 -21.32
C ARG A 333 -8.95 -21.43 -19.99
N LEU A 334 -10.21 -21.18 -19.65
CA LEU A 334 -10.86 -21.72 -18.45
C LEU A 334 -10.77 -23.25 -18.42
N LYS A 335 -11.13 -23.91 -19.53
CA LYS A 335 -11.13 -25.38 -19.60
C LYS A 335 -9.73 -25.97 -19.50
N ALA A 336 -8.74 -25.27 -20.05
CA ALA A 336 -7.34 -25.69 -20.05
C ALA A 336 -6.57 -25.28 -18.79
N ASN A 337 -7.17 -24.48 -17.90
CA ASN A 337 -6.47 -23.81 -16.80
C ASN A 337 -5.20 -23.07 -17.29
N SER A 338 -5.33 -22.39 -18.43
CA SER A 338 -4.20 -21.79 -19.15
C SER A 338 -3.99 -20.34 -18.70
N LYS A 339 -2.75 -19.99 -18.33
CA LYS A 339 -2.32 -18.59 -18.08
C LYS A 339 -2.07 -17.79 -19.37
N SER A 340 -2.55 -18.28 -20.51
CA SER A 340 -2.36 -17.57 -21.77
C SER A 340 -3.36 -16.44 -21.86
N GLU A 341 -2.90 -15.29 -22.34
CA GLU A 341 -3.71 -14.09 -22.51
C GLU A 341 -4.94 -14.33 -23.40
N PHE A 342 -6.01 -13.59 -23.10
CA PHE A 342 -7.21 -13.44 -23.90
C PHE A 342 -7.69 -11.97 -23.91
N ALA A 343 -8.36 -11.57 -24.98
CA ALA A 343 -8.96 -10.24 -25.07
C ALA A 343 -10.25 -10.17 -24.25
N VAL A 344 -10.46 -9.05 -23.55
CA VAL A 344 -11.66 -8.78 -22.74
C VAL A 344 -12.02 -7.31 -22.84
N GLN A 345 -13.23 -6.94 -22.44
CA GLN A 345 -13.60 -5.57 -22.16
C GLN A 345 -14.03 -5.42 -20.71
N ILE A 346 -13.53 -4.39 -20.05
CA ILE A 346 -13.85 -4.04 -18.66
C ILE A 346 -14.91 -2.96 -18.64
N ARG A 347 -15.99 -3.16 -17.90
CA ARG A 347 -16.97 -2.11 -17.60
C ARG A 347 -17.04 -1.88 -16.10
N TRP A 348 -16.84 -0.62 -15.71
CA TRP A 348 -16.80 -0.17 -14.31
C TRP A 348 -18.17 0.25 -13.78
N HIS A 349 -19.05 0.71 -14.67
CA HIS A 349 -20.40 1.14 -14.34
C HIS A 349 -21.31 0.94 -15.55
N GLU A 350 -22.60 0.65 -15.32
CA GLU A 350 -23.55 0.35 -16.40
C GLU A 350 -23.76 1.52 -17.37
N SER A 351 -23.57 2.76 -16.90
CA SER A 351 -23.66 3.96 -17.74
C SER A 351 -22.43 4.20 -18.61
N LEU A 352 -21.34 3.45 -18.42
CA LEU A 352 -20.06 3.69 -19.07
C LEU A 352 -19.82 2.64 -20.17
N PRO A 353 -19.33 3.02 -21.37
CA PRO A 353 -18.91 2.06 -22.37
C PRO A 353 -17.78 1.15 -21.84
N PRO A 354 -17.73 -0.12 -22.27
CA PRO A 354 -16.69 -1.04 -21.82
C PRO A 354 -15.33 -0.71 -22.48
N THR A 355 -14.25 -0.74 -21.70
CA THR A 355 -12.89 -0.46 -22.16
C THR A 355 -12.19 -1.75 -22.58
N ARG A 356 -11.50 -1.73 -23.73
CA ARG A 356 -10.70 -2.90 -24.16
C ARG A 356 -9.53 -3.13 -23.22
N ALA A 357 -9.30 -4.40 -22.92
CA ALA A 357 -8.22 -4.88 -22.07
C ALA A 357 -7.72 -6.22 -22.60
N SER A 358 -6.62 -6.70 -22.04
CA SER A 358 -6.28 -8.11 -22.02
C SER A 358 -6.32 -8.63 -20.60
N ALA A 359 -6.50 -9.94 -20.48
CA ALA A 359 -6.43 -10.61 -19.19
C ALA A 359 -5.84 -12.00 -19.35
N ASN A 360 -5.31 -12.54 -18.27
CA ASN A 360 -4.94 -13.94 -18.16
C ASN A 360 -5.44 -14.52 -16.83
N LEU A 361 -5.49 -15.85 -16.75
CA LEU A 361 -5.78 -16.54 -15.49
C LEU A 361 -4.50 -16.56 -14.64
N ARG A 362 -4.61 -16.30 -13.33
CA ARG A 362 -3.46 -16.29 -12.41
C ARG A 362 -3.58 -17.29 -11.26
N GLY A 363 -2.46 -17.46 -10.54
CA GLY A 363 -2.27 -18.44 -9.46
C GLY A 363 -1.76 -19.80 -9.95
N GLN A 364 -1.55 -20.74 -9.02
CA GLN A 364 -1.17 -22.13 -9.33
C GLN A 364 -2.26 -23.10 -8.90
N SER A 365 -2.55 -23.12 -7.59
CA SER A 365 -3.61 -23.95 -7.00
C SER A 365 -5.00 -23.40 -7.32
N SER A 366 -5.16 -22.07 -7.28
CA SER A 366 -6.41 -21.35 -7.58
C SER A 366 -6.84 -21.43 -9.05
N LEU A 367 -5.95 -21.82 -9.97
CA LEU A 367 -6.30 -22.12 -11.36
C LEU A 367 -7.32 -23.27 -11.51
N LYS A 368 -7.65 -24.00 -10.43
CA LYS A 368 -8.67 -25.05 -10.44
C LYS A 368 -9.99 -24.62 -9.78
N CYS A 369 -10.03 -23.45 -9.14
CA CYS A 369 -11.24 -22.92 -8.52
C CYS A 369 -12.30 -22.60 -9.57
N ALA A 370 -13.58 -22.75 -9.23
CA ALA A 370 -14.65 -22.41 -10.17
C ALA A 370 -14.65 -20.91 -10.47
N ARG A 371 -14.55 -20.09 -9.42
CA ARG A 371 -14.26 -18.66 -9.51
C ARG A 371 -12.77 -18.50 -9.82
N ARG A 372 -12.45 -17.88 -10.95
CA ARG A 372 -11.05 -17.71 -11.39
C ARG A 372 -10.47 -16.42 -10.86
N ASN A 373 -9.15 -16.40 -10.68
CA ASN A 373 -8.37 -15.19 -10.47
C ASN A 373 -7.88 -14.65 -11.82
N TYR A 374 -7.78 -13.33 -11.93
CA TYR A 374 -7.35 -12.64 -13.14
C TYR A 374 -6.18 -11.70 -12.87
N SER A 375 -5.25 -11.60 -13.81
CA SER A 375 -4.46 -10.38 -14.02
C SER A 375 -5.05 -9.68 -15.24
N VAL A 376 -5.30 -8.38 -15.11
CA VAL A 376 -5.96 -7.54 -16.10
C VAL A 376 -5.00 -6.42 -16.48
N ASN A 377 -4.80 -6.21 -17.79
CA ASN A 377 -4.08 -5.07 -18.35
C ASN A 377 -5.04 -4.27 -19.24
N LEU A 378 -5.22 -2.99 -18.93
CA LEU A 378 -6.05 -2.08 -19.70
C LEU A 378 -5.24 -1.51 -20.86
N ARG A 379 -5.83 -1.52 -22.07
CA ARG A 379 -5.13 -0.94 -23.22
C ARG A 379 -4.97 0.58 -23.06
N GLY A 380 -3.77 1.07 -23.38
CA GLY A 380 -3.49 2.49 -23.54
C GLY A 380 -2.25 3.00 -22.81
N ASP A 381 -1.56 2.15 -22.04
CA ASP A 381 -0.34 2.46 -21.28
C ASP A 381 -0.50 3.71 -20.39
N GLN A 382 -1.73 3.93 -19.90
CA GLN A 382 -2.08 5.08 -19.06
C GLN A 382 -2.82 4.59 -17.82
N GLY A 383 -2.18 4.83 -16.67
CA GLY A 383 -2.72 4.51 -15.37
C GLY A 383 -4.08 5.15 -15.13
N ARG A 384 -4.94 4.43 -14.40
CA ARG A 384 -6.28 4.88 -14.04
C ARG A 384 -6.52 4.67 -12.54
N PRO A 385 -7.28 5.56 -11.89
CA PRO A 385 -7.61 5.40 -10.49
C PRO A 385 -8.70 4.34 -10.30
N PHE A 386 -8.40 3.27 -9.56
CA PHE A 386 -9.39 2.23 -9.21
C PHE A 386 -9.76 2.20 -7.72
N PHE A 387 -8.91 2.75 -6.86
CA PHE A 387 -9.13 3.07 -5.44
C PHE A 387 -8.27 4.28 -5.09
N PRO A 388 -8.46 4.91 -3.91
CA PRO A 388 -7.61 6.01 -3.49
C PRO A 388 -6.14 5.63 -3.64
N HIS A 389 -5.35 6.57 -4.12
CA HIS A 389 -3.90 6.48 -4.29
C HIS A 389 -3.36 5.60 -5.42
N MET A 390 -4.18 4.79 -6.06
CA MET A 390 -3.79 4.02 -7.24
C MET A 390 -3.88 4.85 -8.52
N ALA A 391 -2.91 4.70 -9.42
CA ALA A 391 -3.08 5.04 -10.82
C ALA A 391 -2.27 4.07 -11.70
N SER A 392 -2.86 2.91 -11.99
CA SER A 392 -2.24 1.88 -12.84
C SER A 392 -3.20 1.42 -13.92
N ASP A 393 -2.69 0.85 -14.99
CA ASP A 393 -3.46 0.17 -16.02
C ASP A 393 -3.47 -1.35 -15.82
N GLU A 394 -2.76 -1.86 -14.82
CA GLU A 394 -2.73 -3.26 -14.44
C GLU A 394 -3.23 -3.49 -13.02
N PHE A 395 -3.94 -4.60 -12.81
CA PHE A 395 -4.40 -5.00 -11.48
C PHE A 395 -4.74 -6.48 -11.43
N TYR A 396 -4.86 -6.99 -10.22
CA TYR A 396 -5.32 -8.33 -9.93
C TYR A 396 -6.77 -8.35 -9.48
N LEU A 397 -7.49 -9.41 -9.88
CA LEU A 397 -8.79 -9.78 -9.32
C LEU A 397 -8.67 -11.15 -8.67
N ILE A 398 -8.75 -11.20 -7.35
CA ILE A 398 -8.54 -12.40 -6.53
C ILE A 398 -9.86 -12.86 -5.94
N SER A 399 -10.28 -14.06 -6.34
CA SER A 399 -11.52 -14.67 -5.86
C SER A 399 -11.43 -15.13 -4.41
N MET A 400 -10.23 -15.23 -3.85
CA MET A 400 -9.97 -15.78 -2.51
C MET A 400 -10.56 -17.19 -2.34
N CYS A 401 -10.63 -17.99 -3.41
CA CYS A 401 -11.33 -19.29 -3.39
C CYS A 401 -10.70 -20.37 -2.49
N LEU A 402 -9.46 -20.15 -2.04
CA LEU A 402 -8.74 -21.03 -1.12
C LEU A 402 -8.70 -20.48 0.31
N ASP A 403 -8.87 -19.18 0.47
CA ASP A 403 -9.00 -18.47 1.74
C ASP A 403 -10.24 -18.95 2.53
N GLU A 404 -10.04 -19.28 3.80
CA GLU A 404 -11.14 -19.68 4.69
C GLU A 404 -12.10 -18.51 4.92
N ALA A 405 -13.32 -18.65 4.40
CA ALA A 405 -14.37 -17.64 4.50
C ALA A 405 -14.00 -16.26 3.93
N TYR A 406 -12.94 -16.17 3.11
CA TYR A 406 -12.51 -14.97 2.39
C TYR A 406 -12.00 -13.83 3.27
N ILE A 407 -11.48 -14.16 4.47
CA ILE A 407 -11.07 -13.16 5.46
C ILE A 407 -9.60 -13.23 5.84
N ASN A 408 -8.88 -14.32 5.52
CA ASN A 408 -7.49 -14.49 5.92
C ASN A 408 -6.59 -13.48 5.21
N GLN A 409 -6.59 -13.50 3.87
CA GLN A 409 -5.71 -12.65 3.06
C GLN A 409 -5.95 -11.18 3.35
N THR A 410 -7.22 -10.76 3.32
CA THR A 410 -7.64 -9.37 3.52
C THR A 410 -7.33 -8.87 4.93
N THR A 411 -7.49 -9.69 5.97
CA THR A 411 -7.11 -9.30 7.32
C THR A 411 -5.59 -9.23 7.48
N ALA A 412 -4.85 -10.19 6.93
CA ALA A 412 -3.39 -10.19 6.98
C ALA A 412 -2.79 -9.01 6.21
N ASP A 413 -3.30 -8.69 5.02
CA ASP A 413 -2.87 -7.53 4.22
C ASP A 413 -3.08 -6.23 4.99
N ARG A 414 -4.23 -6.04 5.66
CA ARG A 414 -4.46 -4.88 6.56
C ARG A 414 -3.47 -4.82 7.71
N VAL A 415 -3.19 -5.95 8.35
CA VAL A 415 -2.22 -6.01 9.45
C VAL A 415 -0.81 -5.67 8.94
N MET A 416 -0.42 -6.18 7.77
CA MET A 416 0.84 -5.86 7.14
C MET A 416 0.93 -4.39 6.69
N GLN A 417 -0.13 -3.81 6.12
CA GLN A 417 -0.20 -2.38 5.78
C GLN A 417 0.04 -1.52 7.04
N ASN A 418 -0.68 -1.82 8.12
CA ASN A 418 -0.52 -1.12 9.41
C ASN A 418 0.89 -1.29 10.01
N ALA A 419 1.57 -2.40 9.71
CA ALA A 419 2.96 -2.66 10.12
C ALA A 419 4.01 -2.11 9.14
N GLY A 420 3.60 -1.49 8.01
CA GLY A 420 4.51 -1.01 6.97
C GLY A 420 5.22 -2.11 6.19
N LEU A 421 4.59 -3.28 6.06
CA LEU A 421 5.10 -4.50 5.41
C LEU A 421 4.36 -4.86 4.12
N PHE A 422 3.32 -4.10 3.76
CA PHE A 422 2.55 -4.28 2.53
C PHE A 422 2.18 -2.91 1.98
N PRO A 423 2.87 -2.42 0.93
CA PRO A 423 2.65 -1.09 0.40
C PRO A 423 1.52 -1.02 -0.63
N LEU A 424 0.95 -2.16 -1.02
CA LEU A 424 -0.05 -2.24 -2.08
C LEU A 424 -1.44 -1.91 -1.54
N ASP A 425 -2.19 -1.14 -2.31
CA ASP A 425 -3.59 -0.85 -2.01
C ASP A 425 -4.51 -1.92 -2.62
N TRP A 426 -5.65 -2.13 -1.97
CA TRP A 426 -6.67 -3.09 -2.39
C TRP A 426 -8.06 -2.71 -1.88
N LYS A 427 -9.09 -3.30 -2.52
CA LYS A 427 -10.48 -3.23 -2.07
C LYS A 427 -11.27 -4.47 -2.47
N ILE A 428 -12.43 -4.69 -1.86
CA ILE A 428 -13.39 -5.72 -2.26
C ILE A 428 -14.36 -5.16 -3.29
N VAL A 429 -14.47 -5.85 -4.42
CA VAL A 429 -15.40 -5.56 -5.53
C VAL A 429 -16.26 -6.76 -5.87
N GLU A 430 -17.41 -6.52 -6.47
CA GLU A 430 -18.13 -7.54 -7.22
C GLU A 430 -17.44 -7.76 -8.58
N VAL A 431 -17.23 -9.02 -8.98
CA VAL A 431 -16.87 -9.33 -10.37
C VAL A 431 -18.05 -9.97 -11.09
N THR A 432 -18.35 -9.50 -12.30
CA THR A 432 -19.33 -10.13 -13.19
C THR A 432 -18.68 -10.56 -14.50
N VAL A 433 -19.11 -11.69 -15.07
CA VAL A 433 -18.68 -12.15 -16.40
C VAL A 433 -19.90 -12.27 -17.30
N ASP A 434 -19.96 -11.47 -18.36
CA ASP A 434 -21.12 -11.33 -19.24
C ASP A 434 -22.43 -11.12 -18.44
N GLY A 435 -22.38 -10.23 -17.45
CA GLY A 435 -23.50 -9.88 -16.58
C GLY A 435 -23.84 -10.91 -15.49
N VAL A 436 -23.12 -12.04 -15.40
CA VAL A 436 -23.33 -13.04 -14.35
C VAL A 436 -22.34 -12.81 -13.21
N THR A 437 -22.84 -12.55 -12.02
CA THR A 437 -22.01 -12.39 -10.82
C THR A 437 -21.15 -13.61 -10.55
N GLN A 438 -19.88 -13.34 -10.27
CA GLN A 438 -18.92 -14.28 -9.73
C GLN A 438 -18.73 -14.03 -8.23
N GLY A 439 -19.50 -13.13 -7.61
CA GLY A 439 -19.41 -12.80 -6.19
C GLY A 439 -18.31 -11.78 -5.88
N ALA A 440 -17.88 -11.76 -4.62
CA ALA A 440 -16.89 -10.82 -4.10
C ALA A 440 -15.45 -11.28 -4.43
N TYR A 441 -14.62 -10.30 -4.78
CA TYR A 441 -13.23 -10.43 -5.17
C TYR A 441 -12.41 -9.33 -4.50
N MET A 442 -11.16 -9.62 -4.17
CA MET A 442 -10.17 -8.60 -3.85
C MET A 442 -9.57 -8.06 -5.15
N MET A 443 -9.76 -6.77 -5.40
CA MET A 443 -9.03 -6.03 -6.42
C MET A 443 -7.77 -5.46 -5.78
N LEU A 444 -6.61 -5.83 -6.31
CA LEU A 444 -5.30 -5.56 -5.72
C LEU A 444 -4.37 -4.97 -6.78
N GLU A 445 -3.56 -4.00 -6.37
CA GLU A 445 -2.48 -3.44 -7.18
C GLU A 445 -1.49 -4.50 -7.69
N LYS A 446 -0.87 -4.22 -8.84
CA LYS A 446 0.19 -5.07 -9.36
C LYS A 446 1.52 -4.68 -8.70
N ASN A 447 2.20 -5.65 -8.12
CA ASN A 447 3.36 -5.47 -7.26
C ASN A 447 4.54 -4.77 -7.96
N ASP A 448 4.96 -5.26 -9.13
CA ASP A 448 6.05 -4.69 -9.91
C ASP A 448 5.75 -3.25 -10.35
N ASP A 449 4.58 -3.02 -10.95
CA ASP A 449 4.21 -1.71 -11.48
C ASP A 449 4.06 -0.68 -10.35
N THR A 450 3.38 -1.03 -9.26
CA THR A 450 3.24 -0.14 -8.09
C THR A 450 4.61 0.17 -7.48
N LEU A 451 5.50 -0.82 -7.34
CA LEU A 451 6.83 -0.56 -6.79
C LEU A 451 7.66 0.31 -7.75
N GLU A 452 7.58 0.11 -9.06
CA GLU A 452 8.29 0.94 -10.05
C GLU A 452 7.82 2.40 -9.98
N ASP A 453 6.51 2.62 -9.83
CA ASP A 453 5.93 3.96 -9.74
C ASP A 453 6.17 4.65 -8.40
N THR A 454 6.28 3.88 -7.30
CA THR A 454 6.36 4.42 -5.93
C THR A 454 7.78 4.54 -5.38
N ILE A 455 8.72 3.73 -5.87
CA ILE A 455 10.08 3.65 -5.36
C ILE A 455 11.04 4.31 -6.35
N PRO A 456 11.55 5.51 -6.01
CA PRO A 456 12.57 6.15 -6.82
C PRO A 456 13.78 5.24 -6.92
N VAL A 457 14.30 5.10 -8.14
CA VAL A 457 15.48 4.30 -8.47
C VAL A 457 15.37 2.80 -8.13
N LEU A 458 14.18 2.20 -8.19
CA LEU A 458 13.99 0.74 -8.17
C LEU A 458 14.86 0.02 -9.23
N ASP A 459 15.71 -0.91 -8.79
CA ASP A 459 16.59 -1.69 -9.67
C ASP A 459 15.94 -3.02 -10.07
N SER A 460 15.45 -3.78 -9.09
CA SER A 460 14.82 -5.08 -9.34
C SER A 460 13.80 -5.44 -8.27
N VAL A 461 12.85 -6.31 -8.62
CA VAL A 461 11.87 -6.94 -7.72
C VAL A 461 11.95 -8.44 -7.94
N VAL A 462 12.30 -9.17 -6.90
CA VAL A 462 12.51 -10.62 -6.91
C VAL A 462 11.59 -11.26 -5.89
N ARG A 463 10.71 -12.13 -6.34
CA ARG A 463 9.96 -13.03 -5.46
C ARG A 463 10.86 -14.19 -5.05
N ARG A 464 10.93 -14.44 -3.75
CA ARG A 464 11.76 -15.52 -3.21
C ARG A 464 11.35 -16.87 -3.80
N ARG A 465 12.34 -17.74 -3.99
CA ARG A 465 12.11 -19.12 -4.45
C ARG A 465 11.48 -19.99 -3.37
N THR A 466 10.75 -21.02 -3.80
CA THR A 466 10.49 -22.19 -2.96
C THR A 466 11.80 -22.99 -2.82
N ASP A 467 12.60 -22.71 -1.79
CA ASP A 467 13.94 -23.29 -1.58
C ASP A 467 13.95 -24.83 -1.60
N ILE A 468 12.85 -25.45 -1.18
CA ILE A 468 12.68 -26.91 -1.11
C ILE A 468 12.76 -27.60 -2.47
N ASP A 469 12.25 -26.95 -3.51
CA ASP A 469 12.14 -27.52 -4.85
C ASP A 469 13.35 -27.17 -5.74
N ASP A 470 14.36 -26.48 -5.20
CA ASP A 470 15.48 -25.88 -5.95
C ASP A 470 14.99 -25.05 -7.15
N LYS A 471 13.81 -24.42 -7.00
CA LYS A 471 13.27 -23.52 -8.02
C LYS A 471 14.12 -22.26 -8.05
N ALA A 472 14.26 -21.68 -9.23
CA ALA A 472 14.81 -20.34 -9.33
C ALA A 472 13.84 -19.34 -8.67
N PRO A 473 14.35 -18.27 -8.06
CA PRO A 473 13.51 -17.14 -7.68
C PRO A 473 12.83 -16.56 -8.92
N GLU A 474 11.65 -15.96 -8.72
CA GLU A 474 10.87 -15.35 -9.81
C GLU A 474 11.21 -13.86 -9.88
N LEU A 475 11.71 -13.43 -11.04
CA LEU A 475 11.98 -12.01 -11.28
C LEU A 475 10.71 -11.35 -11.80
N GLU A 476 10.20 -10.39 -11.04
CA GLU A 476 9.02 -9.59 -11.43
C GLU A 476 9.46 -8.36 -12.23
N TYR A 477 10.54 -7.71 -11.80
CA TYR A 477 11.07 -6.51 -12.44
C TYR A 477 12.60 -6.46 -12.41
N ALA A 478 13.22 -5.96 -13.48
CA ALA A 478 14.61 -5.51 -13.47
C ALA A 478 14.83 -4.38 -14.46
N ARG A 479 15.49 -3.31 -14.01
CA ARG A 479 16.03 -2.25 -14.87
C ARG A 479 17.16 -2.77 -15.76
N GLY A 480 17.97 -3.68 -15.22
CA GLY A 480 19.11 -4.31 -15.87
C GLY A 480 18.78 -5.63 -16.57
N SER A 481 19.78 -6.50 -16.73
CA SER A 481 19.53 -7.86 -17.21
C SER A 481 19.01 -8.74 -16.08
N GLU A 482 18.02 -9.58 -16.38
CA GLU A 482 17.47 -10.59 -15.45
C GLU A 482 18.55 -11.40 -14.74
N SER A 483 19.53 -11.92 -15.49
CA SER A 483 20.61 -12.72 -14.91
C SER A 483 21.49 -11.97 -13.91
N ALA A 484 21.62 -10.65 -14.05
CA ALA A 484 22.40 -9.84 -13.12
C ALA A 484 21.60 -9.56 -11.84
N ALA A 485 20.31 -9.20 -11.98
CA ALA A 485 19.42 -8.99 -10.83
C ALA A 485 19.31 -10.26 -9.96
N LEU A 486 19.13 -11.42 -10.58
CA LEU A 486 19.05 -12.70 -9.87
C LEU A 486 20.39 -13.10 -9.23
N ALA A 487 21.52 -12.79 -9.87
CA ALA A 487 22.85 -13.05 -9.29
C ALA A 487 23.13 -12.15 -8.09
N GLU A 488 22.73 -10.87 -8.15
CA GLU A 488 22.87 -9.95 -7.01
C GLU A 488 21.99 -10.41 -5.84
N TYR A 489 20.74 -10.81 -6.10
CA TYR A 489 19.86 -11.36 -5.07
C TYR A 489 20.46 -12.60 -4.39
N ALA A 490 20.99 -13.53 -5.18
CA ALA A 490 21.66 -14.73 -4.64
C ALA A 490 22.87 -14.38 -3.76
N SER A 491 23.59 -13.29 -4.08
CA SER A 491 24.74 -12.84 -3.30
C SER A 491 24.40 -12.43 -1.87
N ILE A 492 23.12 -12.16 -1.57
CA ILE A 492 22.69 -11.80 -0.20
C ILE A 492 23.04 -12.94 0.75
N VAL A 493 22.77 -14.20 0.37
CA VAL A 493 23.07 -15.36 1.21
C VAL A 493 24.54 -15.75 1.11
N ASP A 494 25.10 -15.78 -0.10
CA ASP A 494 26.48 -16.24 -0.34
C ASP A 494 27.51 -15.40 0.42
N ASP A 495 27.31 -14.07 0.50
CA ASP A 495 28.24 -13.17 1.18
C ASP A 495 28.20 -13.28 2.71
N LEU A 496 27.21 -14.00 3.26
CA LEU A 496 27.12 -14.25 4.69
C LEU A 496 27.93 -15.47 5.11
N ASP A 497 28.45 -16.29 4.18
CA ASP A 497 29.16 -17.52 4.54
C ASP A 497 30.32 -17.28 5.52
N GLY A 498 30.32 -18.04 6.62
CA GLY A 498 31.32 -17.93 7.70
C GLY A 498 31.26 -16.69 8.59
N LEU A 499 30.29 -15.78 8.42
CA LEU A 499 30.09 -14.63 9.33
C LEU A 499 29.29 -15.03 10.58
N GLU A 500 29.60 -14.48 11.75
CA GLU A 500 28.86 -14.78 12.99
C GLU A 500 28.76 -13.53 13.87
N GLY A 501 27.79 -13.54 14.78
CA GLY A 501 27.56 -12.50 15.76
C GLY A 501 27.32 -11.11 15.16
N GLU A 502 27.93 -10.10 15.76
CA GLU A 502 27.81 -8.70 15.30
C GLU A 502 28.31 -8.50 13.86
N VAL A 503 29.30 -9.29 13.41
CA VAL A 503 29.82 -9.16 12.04
C VAL A 503 28.80 -9.64 11.01
N LEU A 504 28.02 -10.67 11.35
CA LEU A 504 26.90 -11.12 10.52
C LEU A 504 25.80 -10.06 10.47
N LEU A 505 25.45 -9.46 11.62
CA LEU A 505 24.46 -8.38 11.68
C LEU A 505 24.89 -7.16 10.86
N ASP A 506 26.13 -6.70 11.01
CA ASP A 506 26.67 -5.58 10.25
C ASP A 506 26.61 -5.85 8.73
N ALA A 507 26.89 -7.08 8.30
CA ALA A 507 26.82 -7.48 6.89
C ALA A 507 25.38 -7.49 6.36
N LEU A 508 24.42 -7.97 7.15
CA LEU A 508 23.00 -7.95 6.82
C LEU A 508 22.46 -6.52 6.73
N ASP A 509 22.69 -5.69 7.75
CA ASP A 509 22.24 -4.29 7.80
C ASP A 509 22.87 -3.43 6.66
N ALA A 510 24.03 -3.84 6.14
CA ALA A 510 24.66 -3.20 4.99
C ALA A 510 24.00 -3.56 3.64
N LYS A 511 23.41 -4.75 3.52
CA LYS A 511 22.84 -5.27 2.26
C LYS A 511 21.32 -5.15 2.17
N MET A 512 20.63 -5.24 3.30
CA MET A 512 19.18 -5.29 3.32
C MET A 512 18.60 -4.62 4.56
N ASP A 513 17.30 -4.38 4.51
CA ASP A 513 16.52 -3.88 5.62
C ASP A 513 16.25 -4.99 6.63
N PHE A 514 17.31 -5.42 7.31
CA PHE A 514 17.23 -6.60 8.14
C PHE A 514 16.24 -6.41 9.31
N GLU A 515 16.02 -5.18 9.77
CA GLU A 515 14.97 -4.89 10.74
C GLU A 515 13.55 -5.16 10.18
N GLN A 516 13.24 -4.67 8.98
CA GLN A 516 11.96 -4.94 8.33
C GLN A 516 11.79 -6.44 8.03
N PHE A 517 12.86 -7.15 7.67
CA PHE A 517 12.83 -8.60 7.43
C PHE A 517 12.53 -9.37 8.72
N LEU A 518 13.22 -9.03 9.83
CA LEU A 518 12.92 -9.60 11.14
C LEU A 518 11.49 -9.29 11.58
N ARG A 519 10.98 -8.09 11.29
CA ARG A 519 9.61 -7.68 11.59
C ARG A 519 8.60 -8.51 10.80
N TRP A 520 8.88 -8.77 9.52
CA TRP A 520 8.05 -9.64 8.69
C TRP A 520 8.03 -11.08 9.20
N ILE A 521 9.19 -11.69 9.51
CA ILE A 521 9.25 -13.03 10.11
C ILE A 521 8.53 -13.09 11.45
N ALA A 522 8.69 -12.06 12.28
CA ALA A 522 7.99 -11.94 13.55
C ALA A 522 6.48 -11.88 13.35
N LEU A 523 6.00 -11.09 12.37
CA LEU A 523 4.58 -11.00 12.06
C LEU A 523 4.03 -12.34 11.54
N MET A 524 4.72 -13.03 10.62
CA MET A 524 4.32 -14.36 10.16
C MET A 524 4.27 -15.37 11.33
N SER A 525 5.15 -15.21 12.31
CA SER A 525 5.16 -16.03 13.54
C SER A 525 4.00 -15.70 14.48
N VAL A 526 3.57 -14.43 14.57
CA VAL A 526 2.40 -13.98 15.34
C VAL A 526 1.10 -14.42 14.70
N LEU A 527 1.00 -14.32 13.37
CA LEU A 527 -0.17 -14.74 12.60
C LEU A 527 -0.22 -16.26 12.37
N GLU A 528 0.81 -16.99 12.80
CA GLU A 528 0.93 -18.43 12.58
C GLU A 528 0.70 -18.77 11.09
N ASN A 529 1.32 -18.00 10.18
CA ASN A 529 1.17 -18.21 8.74
C ASN A 529 1.84 -19.54 8.34
N GLY A 530 1.01 -20.45 7.83
CA GLY A 530 1.40 -21.82 7.52
C GLY A 530 2.09 -21.98 6.17
N ASP A 531 2.00 -21.02 5.26
CA ASP A 531 2.78 -21.06 4.02
C ASP A 531 3.29 -19.66 3.79
N TYR A 532 4.60 -19.42 3.83
CA TYR A 532 5.13 -18.12 3.41
C TYR A 532 6.52 -18.20 2.76
N ILE A 533 6.94 -19.40 2.34
CA ILE A 533 8.29 -19.61 1.80
C ILE A 533 8.53 -18.82 0.51
N ASP A 534 7.52 -18.60 -0.33
CA ASP A 534 7.61 -17.75 -1.52
C ASP A 534 6.69 -16.51 -1.43
N GLU A 535 6.20 -16.18 -0.24
CA GLU A 535 5.25 -15.10 0.05
C GLU A 535 5.94 -13.80 0.49
N ILE A 536 7.09 -13.55 -0.12
CA ILE A 536 7.89 -12.35 0.10
C ILE A 536 8.54 -11.91 -1.20
N LEU A 537 8.46 -10.60 -1.42
CA LEU A 537 9.11 -9.91 -2.52
C LEU A 537 10.26 -9.09 -1.94
N PHE A 538 11.45 -9.28 -2.49
CA PHE A 538 12.63 -8.47 -2.21
C PHE A 538 12.78 -7.47 -3.34
N TYR A 539 12.83 -6.18 -3.02
CA TYR A 539 13.06 -5.14 -4.01
C TYR A 539 14.36 -4.38 -3.71
N ALA A 540 15.20 -4.29 -4.73
CA ALA A 540 16.47 -3.61 -4.67
C ALA A 540 16.33 -2.15 -5.08
N THR A 541 16.90 -1.27 -4.29
CA THR A 541 17.08 0.14 -4.66
C THR A 541 18.55 0.41 -4.96
N ASP A 542 18.79 1.19 -6.01
CA ASP A 542 20.13 1.62 -6.34
C ASP A 542 20.63 2.62 -5.29
N SER A 543 21.56 2.17 -4.44
CA SER A 543 22.16 3.01 -3.39
C SER A 543 23.45 3.70 -3.84
N THR A 544 23.89 3.61 -5.10
CA THR A 544 25.17 4.24 -5.54
C THR A 544 25.26 4.49 -7.06
N ASP A 545 25.89 5.60 -7.42
CA ASP A 545 26.05 6.12 -8.77
C ASP A 545 26.86 5.22 -9.72
N GLY A 546 26.18 4.32 -10.45
CA GLY A 546 26.60 3.76 -11.74
C GLY A 546 27.89 2.92 -11.77
N ALA A 547 27.77 1.68 -12.23
CA ALA A 547 28.88 0.73 -12.45
C ALA A 547 29.73 0.45 -11.20
N GLY A 548 29.05 0.14 -10.11
CA GLY A 548 29.65 -0.30 -8.83
C GLY A 548 28.66 -0.21 -7.69
N ALA A 549 27.36 -0.25 -8.00
CA ALA A 549 26.33 0.05 -7.04
C ALA A 549 26.19 -1.08 -6.02
N THR A 550 26.21 -0.78 -4.73
CA THR A 550 25.70 -1.71 -3.72
C THR A 550 24.18 -1.62 -3.75
N LEU A 551 23.50 -2.68 -4.18
CA LEU A 551 22.05 -2.72 -4.08
C LEU A 551 21.66 -2.89 -2.61
N PHE A 552 20.62 -2.17 -2.22
CA PHE A 552 20.02 -2.32 -0.91
C PHE A 552 18.63 -2.91 -1.06
N TYR A 553 18.41 -4.05 -0.41
CA TYR A 553 17.15 -4.77 -0.47
C TYR A 553 16.22 -4.39 0.67
N SER A 554 14.96 -4.16 0.34
CA SER A 554 13.87 -4.13 1.30
C SER A 554 12.82 -5.16 0.88
N GLU A 555 11.81 -5.38 1.70
CA GLU A 555 10.85 -6.45 1.47
C GLU A 555 9.41 -6.02 1.66
N MET A 556 8.53 -6.81 1.06
CA MET A 556 7.10 -6.77 1.34
C MET A 556 6.53 -8.19 1.36
N GLY A 557 5.54 -8.40 2.22
CA GLY A 557 4.77 -9.64 2.24
C GLY A 557 3.93 -9.80 0.98
N TRP A 558 3.51 -11.03 0.71
CA TRP A 558 2.71 -11.35 -0.47
C TRP A 558 1.83 -12.57 -0.25
N ASP A 559 0.54 -12.50 -0.57
CA ASP A 559 -0.37 -13.65 -0.56
C ASP A 559 -0.54 -14.38 0.81
N PRO A 560 -0.68 -13.69 1.96
CA PRO A 560 -0.75 -14.33 3.29
C PRO A 560 -2.13 -14.95 3.59
N ASP A 561 -2.65 -15.83 2.73
CA ASP A 561 -3.98 -16.44 2.90
C ASP A 561 -4.00 -17.65 3.85
N ASP A 562 -2.83 -18.12 4.29
CA ASP A 562 -2.63 -19.28 5.17
C ASP A 562 -2.35 -18.91 6.65
N ILE A 563 -2.82 -17.75 7.13
CA ILE A 563 -2.75 -17.39 8.57
C ILE A 563 -3.53 -18.36 9.46
N PHE A 564 -2.99 -18.65 10.66
CA PHE A 564 -3.50 -19.64 11.61
C PHE A 564 -3.71 -21.04 11.03
N SER A 565 -2.97 -21.37 9.98
CA SER A 565 -3.00 -22.68 9.34
C SER A 565 -1.77 -23.51 9.73
N ALA A 566 -1.86 -24.82 9.52
CA ALA A 566 -0.72 -25.70 9.78
C ALA A 566 0.39 -25.43 8.75
N CYS A 567 1.64 -25.42 9.22
CA CYS A 567 2.80 -25.26 8.35
C CYS A 567 2.78 -26.21 7.15
N HIS A 568 3.04 -25.67 5.97
CA HIS A 568 3.02 -26.38 4.71
C HIS A 568 4.00 -27.55 4.78
N HIS A 569 3.72 -28.63 4.04
CA HIS A 569 4.46 -29.89 4.15
C HIS A 569 4.64 -30.42 5.60
N GLN A 570 3.78 -30.00 6.53
CA GLN A 570 3.85 -30.34 7.95
C GLN A 570 5.13 -29.83 8.64
N GLY A 571 5.71 -28.73 8.15
CA GLY A 571 6.95 -28.15 8.68
C GLY A 571 8.17 -29.06 8.51
N GLN A 572 8.16 -29.91 7.48
CA GLN A 572 9.29 -30.79 7.17
C GLN A 572 10.59 -30.01 6.91
N PHE A 573 10.49 -28.77 6.43
CA PHE A 573 11.62 -27.94 6.01
C PHE A 573 11.79 -26.68 6.87
N ALA A 574 10.81 -26.38 7.71
CA ALA A 574 10.93 -25.36 8.73
C ALA A 574 12.12 -25.60 9.68
N ILE A 575 12.73 -24.50 10.13
CA ILE A 575 13.74 -24.50 11.17
C ILE A 575 13.20 -25.19 12.42
N VAL A 576 14.00 -26.11 12.98
CA VAL A 576 13.71 -26.71 14.28
C VAL A 576 14.10 -25.70 15.36
N ASP A 577 13.21 -24.78 15.66
CA ASP A 577 13.44 -23.74 16.65
C ASP A 577 13.35 -24.32 18.08
N PRO A 578 14.45 -24.35 18.85
CA PRO A 578 14.47 -24.89 20.21
C PRO A 578 13.63 -24.08 21.21
N HIS A 579 13.30 -22.83 20.88
CA HIS A 579 12.49 -21.94 21.72
C HIS A 579 11.05 -21.81 21.21
N GLY A 580 10.77 -22.25 19.97
CA GLY A 580 9.45 -22.22 19.35
C GLY A 580 8.89 -20.80 19.14
N LEU A 581 9.74 -19.81 18.92
CA LEU A 581 9.32 -18.45 18.60
C LEU A 581 9.06 -18.27 17.11
N LEU A 582 9.84 -18.93 16.26
CA LEU A 582 9.63 -19.00 14.82
C LEU A 582 8.44 -19.93 14.48
N TYR A 583 7.72 -19.58 13.43
CA TYR A 583 6.70 -20.44 12.84
C TYR A 583 6.94 -20.59 11.34
N CYS A 584 6.96 -21.82 10.83
CA CYS A 584 7.09 -22.13 9.40
C CYS A 584 8.21 -21.36 8.66
N ALA A 585 9.31 -21.04 9.34
CA ALA A 585 10.44 -20.35 8.74
C ALA A 585 11.30 -21.36 7.98
N GLU A 586 11.23 -21.33 6.65
CA GLU A 586 11.82 -22.39 5.80
C GLU A 586 12.86 -21.88 4.80
N GLY A 587 12.95 -20.56 4.60
CA GLY A 587 13.85 -19.99 3.60
C GLY A 587 15.33 -20.15 3.94
N VAL A 588 16.17 -20.20 2.92
CA VAL A 588 17.62 -20.40 3.09
C VAL A 588 18.26 -19.26 3.88
N LEU A 589 17.77 -18.02 3.70
CA LEU A 589 18.23 -16.89 4.50
C LEU A 589 17.89 -17.09 5.97
N GLU A 590 16.67 -17.54 6.31
CA GLU A 590 16.24 -17.84 7.67
C GLU A 590 17.10 -18.91 8.32
N HIS A 591 17.33 -20.03 7.63
CA HIS A 591 18.22 -21.09 8.12
C HIS A 591 19.62 -20.54 8.39
N ARG A 592 20.11 -19.65 7.53
CA ARG A 592 21.43 -19.04 7.69
C ARG A 592 21.50 -18.14 8.91
N VAL A 593 20.49 -17.30 9.14
CA VAL A 593 20.60 -16.21 10.12
C VAL A 593 20.11 -16.61 11.51
N PHE A 594 19.09 -17.47 11.63
CA PHE A 594 18.52 -17.82 12.94
C PHE A 594 19.30 -18.91 13.70
N ASP A 595 20.26 -19.56 13.05
CA ASP A 595 21.26 -20.40 13.72
C ASP A 595 22.25 -19.57 14.57
N ASP A 596 22.39 -18.26 14.29
CA ASP A 596 23.26 -17.37 15.04
C ASP A 596 22.57 -16.82 16.31
N PRO A 597 23.14 -17.00 17.50
CA PRO A 597 22.49 -16.60 18.75
C PRO A 597 22.35 -15.08 18.92
N VAL A 598 23.20 -14.27 18.30
CA VAL A 598 23.11 -12.81 18.37
C VAL A 598 21.97 -12.32 17.48
N VAL A 599 21.87 -12.85 16.26
CA VAL A 599 20.73 -12.58 15.37
C VAL A 599 19.43 -13.04 16.01
N TYR A 600 19.40 -14.26 16.56
CA TYR A 600 18.22 -14.79 17.23
C TYR A 600 17.78 -13.92 18.40
N ALA A 601 18.71 -13.40 19.20
CA ALA A 601 18.37 -12.46 20.27
C ALA A 601 17.73 -11.17 19.75
N ARG A 602 18.25 -10.60 18.65
CA ARG A 602 17.64 -9.43 17.98
C ARG A 602 16.24 -9.75 17.46
N TYR A 603 16.03 -10.93 16.88
CA TYR A 603 14.71 -11.40 16.49
C TYR A 603 13.73 -11.48 17.66
N VAL A 604 14.15 -11.98 18.83
CA VAL A 604 13.28 -12.01 20.01
C VAL A 604 12.86 -10.61 20.44
N ASP A 605 13.78 -9.63 20.40
CA ASP A 605 13.46 -8.21 20.67
C ASP A 605 12.43 -7.68 19.66
N THR A 606 12.61 -7.98 18.37
CA THR A 606 11.66 -7.60 17.31
C THR A 606 10.30 -8.27 17.49
N LEU A 607 10.26 -9.57 17.82
CA LEU A 607 9.02 -10.31 18.04
C LEU A 607 8.22 -9.74 19.22
N GLU A 608 8.90 -9.38 20.31
CA GLU A 608 8.28 -8.73 21.47
C GLU A 608 7.67 -7.38 21.08
N THR A 609 8.37 -6.60 20.25
CA THR A 609 7.86 -5.32 19.71
C THR A 609 6.63 -5.54 18.82
N VAL A 610 6.68 -6.48 17.88
CA VAL A 610 5.56 -6.79 16.99
C VAL A 610 4.34 -7.27 17.78
N LEU A 611 4.51 -8.06 18.84
CA LEU A 611 3.41 -8.50 19.71
C LEU A 611 2.73 -7.34 20.47
N ASP A 612 3.47 -6.27 20.75
CA ASP A 612 2.94 -5.09 21.42
C ASP A 612 2.18 -4.19 20.43
N GLU A 613 2.69 -4.05 19.21
CA GLU A 613 2.06 -3.29 18.12
C GLU A 613 0.83 -4.00 17.55
N VAL A 614 0.98 -5.28 17.18
CA VAL A 614 -0.08 -6.19 16.73
C VAL A 614 -0.55 -6.97 17.95
N ASN A 615 -1.46 -6.37 18.69
CA ASN A 615 -2.12 -6.94 19.86
C ASN A 615 -3.59 -7.21 19.56
N ALA A 616 -4.33 -7.77 20.52
CA ALA A 616 -5.72 -8.17 20.32
C ALA A 616 -6.62 -7.02 19.82
N ASN A 617 -6.33 -5.77 20.22
CA ASN A 617 -7.11 -4.62 19.78
C ASN A 617 -6.79 -4.22 18.35
N SER A 618 -5.51 -4.11 17.98
CA SER A 618 -5.11 -3.70 16.62
C SER A 618 -5.40 -4.79 15.58
N PHE A 619 -5.15 -6.07 15.92
CA PHE A 619 -5.57 -7.20 15.10
C PHE A 619 -7.10 -7.23 14.94
N GLY A 620 -7.81 -7.06 16.06
CA GLY A 620 -9.27 -7.02 16.05
C GLY A 620 -9.85 -5.89 15.21
N ALA A 621 -9.24 -4.71 15.24
CA ALA A 621 -9.64 -3.58 14.41
C ALA A 621 -9.41 -3.86 12.92
N ALA A 622 -8.28 -4.47 12.55
CA ALA A 622 -8.01 -4.86 11.16
C ALA A 622 -9.07 -5.86 10.65
N LEU A 623 -9.39 -6.88 11.45
CA LEU A 623 -10.43 -7.86 11.12
C LEU A 623 -11.83 -7.23 11.03
N ASP A 624 -12.19 -6.33 11.94
CA ASP A 624 -13.48 -5.63 11.87
C ASP A 624 -13.60 -4.81 10.60
N GLN A 625 -12.55 -4.13 10.16
CA GLN A 625 -12.59 -3.39 8.90
C GLN A 625 -12.72 -4.32 7.69
N THR A 626 -12.07 -5.50 7.70
CA THR A 626 -12.30 -6.55 6.69
C THR A 626 -13.77 -6.95 6.64
N LEU A 627 -14.40 -7.17 7.80
CA LEU A 627 -15.81 -7.55 7.88
C LEU A 627 -16.75 -6.43 7.40
N ASP A 628 -16.46 -5.19 7.78
CA ASP A 628 -17.23 -4.00 7.37
C ASP A 628 -17.22 -3.81 5.85
N GLU A 629 -16.14 -4.20 5.17
CA GLU A 629 -16.04 -4.15 3.72
C GLU A 629 -16.68 -5.36 3.03
N LEU A 630 -16.47 -6.57 3.58
CA LEU A 630 -16.90 -7.81 2.95
C LEU A 630 -18.40 -8.11 3.18
N LEU A 631 -18.90 -8.02 4.41
CA LEU A 631 -20.25 -8.46 4.76
C LEU A 631 -21.37 -7.72 4.01
N PRO A 632 -21.30 -6.40 3.75
CA PRO A 632 -22.33 -5.71 2.97
C PRO A 632 -22.52 -6.28 1.56
N ARG A 633 -21.48 -6.87 0.96
CA ARG A 633 -21.57 -7.50 -0.37
C ARG A 633 -22.52 -8.70 -0.37
N PHE A 634 -22.69 -9.36 0.78
CA PHE A 634 -23.58 -10.52 0.93
C PHE A 634 -25.04 -10.14 1.16
N ASP A 635 -25.40 -8.85 1.24
CA ASP A 635 -26.82 -8.44 1.21
C ASP A 635 -27.47 -8.76 -0.15
N ASP A 636 -26.66 -8.86 -1.22
CA ASP A 636 -27.10 -9.39 -2.49
C ASP A 636 -27.10 -10.93 -2.49
N ALA A 637 -28.29 -11.52 -2.62
CA ALA A 637 -28.46 -12.97 -2.65
C ALA A 637 -27.74 -13.64 -3.83
N SER A 638 -27.53 -12.93 -4.94
CA SER A 638 -26.78 -13.44 -6.09
C SER A 638 -25.28 -13.54 -5.79
N ILE A 639 -24.70 -12.55 -5.10
CA ILE A 639 -23.32 -12.61 -4.60
C ILE A 639 -23.22 -13.75 -3.60
N ALA A 640 -24.09 -13.81 -2.59
CA ALA A 640 -24.07 -14.87 -1.59
C ALA A 640 -24.14 -16.27 -2.23
N ALA A 641 -24.95 -16.45 -3.28
CA ALA A 641 -25.07 -17.71 -4.02
C ALA A 641 -23.82 -18.03 -4.86
N ALA A 642 -23.11 -17.02 -5.36
CA ALA A 642 -21.90 -17.18 -6.16
C ALA A 642 -20.66 -17.53 -5.34
N MET A 643 -20.64 -17.23 -4.03
CA MET A 643 -19.55 -17.55 -3.10
C MET A 643 -19.55 -19.04 -2.70
N ILE A 644 -19.48 -19.92 -3.71
CA ILE A 644 -19.71 -21.36 -3.58
C ILE A 644 -18.71 -22.07 -2.66
N GLU A 645 -17.54 -21.49 -2.40
CA GLU A 645 -16.52 -22.13 -1.56
C GLU A 645 -16.96 -22.21 -0.09
N LEU A 646 -17.89 -21.35 0.37
CA LEU A 646 -18.51 -21.46 1.69
C LEU A 646 -19.26 -22.78 1.89
N LYS A 647 -19.68 -23.44 0.81
CA LYS A 647 -20.34 -24.75 0.88
C LYS A 647 -19.41 -25.87 1.34
N LYS A 648 -18.10 -25.64 1.32
CA LYS A 648 -17.11 -26.55 1.92
C LYS A 648 -17.15 -26.50 3.45
N ILE A 649 -17.58 -25.37 4.02
CA ILE A 649 -17.69 -25.13 5.46
C ILE A 649 -19.09 -25.54 5.94
N ASP A 650 -20.14 -25.10 5.25
CA ASP A 650 -21.53 -25.47 5.53
C ASP A 650 -22.31 -25.64 4.22
N GLU A 651 -22.85 -26.84 3.97
CA GLU A 651 -23.64 -27.14 2.76
C GLU A 651 -24.85 -26.21 2.56
N ALA A 652 -25.38 -25.61 3.64
CA ALA A 652 -26.48 -24.65 3.60
C ALA A 652 -26.08 -23.25 3.13
N ALA A 653 -24.78 -22.98 2.95
CA ALA A 653 -24.29 -21.70 2.45
C ALA A 653 -24.89 -21.35 1.07
N GLY A 654 -25.00 -20.05 0.80
CA GLY A 654 -25.55 -19.52 -0.45
C GLY A 654 -26.76 -18.60 -0.27
N THR A 655 -27.21 -18.36 0.96
CA THR A 655 -28.11 -17.24 1.28
C THR A 655 -27.35 -16.14 2.01
N PRO A 656 -27.80 -14.87 1.94
CA PRO A 656 -27.21 -13.77 2.70
C PRO A 656 -26.96 -14.11 4.17
N GLU A 657 -27.96 -14.66 4.87
CA GLU A 657 -27.91 -14.91 6.31
C GLU A 657 -26.92 -16.03 6.67
N THR A 658 -26.94 -17.12 5.90
CA THR A 658 -26.07 -18.28 6.15
C THR A 658 -24.61 -17.95 5.83
N SER A 659 -24.36 -17.28 4.71
CA SER A 659 -23.01 -16.87 4.32
C SER A 659 -22.41 -15.87 5.32
N LYS A 660 -23.17 -14.85 5.74
CA LYS A 660 -22.72 -13.89 6.76
C LYS A 660 -22.41 -14.60 8.09
N ALA A 661 -23.26 -15.52 8.53
CA ALA A 661 -23.04 -16.27 9.77
C ALA A 661 -21.75 -17.11 9.76
N ILE A 662 -21.43 -17.74 8.61
CA ILE A 662 -20.18 -18.50 8.45
C ILE A 662 -18.96 -17.58 8.56
N ILE A 663 -18.99 -16.44 7.87
CA ILE A 663 -17.90 -15.45 7.87
C ILE A 663 -17.69 -14.88 9.28
N THR A 664 -18.75 -14.47 9.97
CA THR A 664 -18.66 -13.99 11.36
C THR A 664 -18.11 -15.08 12.29
N ALA A 665 -18.56 -16.33 12.15
CA ALA A 665 -18.03 -17.42 12.98
C ALA A 665 -16.56 -17.73 12.69
N ALA A 666 -16.08 -17.54 11.45
CA ALA A 666 -14.67 -17.66 11.09
C ALA A 666 -13.85 -16.52 11.72
N ALA A 667 -14.36 -15.29 11.67
CA ALA A 667 -13.72 -14.14 12.33
C ALA A 667 -13.61 -14.33 13.86
N ASP A 668 -14.65 -14.86 14.51
CA ASP A 668 -14.60 -15.18 15.94
C ASP A 668 -13.53 -16.22 16.28
N ARG A 669 -13.34 -17.24 15.42
CA ARG A 669 -12.25 -18.22 15.56
C ARG A 669 -10.89 -17.56 15.39
N MET A 670 -10.72 -16.78 14.33
CA MET A 670 -9.47 -16.08 14.03
C MET A 670 -9.02 -15.17 15.19
N ARG A 671 -9.94 -14.48 15.87
CA ARG A 671 -9.63 -13.72 17.10
C ARG A 671 -9.11 -14.61 18.22
N ALA A 672 -9.77 -15.75 18.44
CA ALA A 672 -9.36 -16.70 19.47
C ALA A 672 -7.99 -17.34 19.16
N ASP A 673 -7.73 -17.64 17.89
CA ASP A 673 -6.47 -18.21 17.42
C ASP A 673 -5.33 -17.19 17.59
N PHE A 674 -5.56 -15.92 17.23
CA PHE A 674 -4.63 -14.82 17.49
C PHE A 674 -4.31 -14.68 18.99
N ASP A 675 -5.33 -14.61 19.85
CA ASP A 675 -5.14 -14.47 21.30
C ASP A 675 -4.36 -15.63 21.90
N ALA A 676 -4.66 -16.87 21.47
CA ALA A 676 -3.96 -18.06 21.89
C ALA A 676 -2.50 -18.04 21.44
N ARG A 677 -2.24 -17.64 20.19
CA ARG A 677 -0.90 -17.56 19.61
C ARG A 677 -0.06 -16.48 20.28
N ALA A 678 -0.60 -15.27 20.47
CA ALA A 678 0.06 -14.18 21.16
C ALA A 678 0.42 -14.54 22.60
N THR A 679 -0.49 -15.22 23.32
CA THR A 679 -0.22 -15.73 24.68
C THR A 679 0.93 -16.72 24.70
N LEU A 680 0.90 -17.71 23.80
CA LEU A 680 1.94 -18.73 23.69
C LEU A 680 3.32 -18.11 23.41
N LEU A 681 3.40 -17.16 22.49
CA LEU A 681 4.65 -16.49 22.16
C LEU A 681 5.20 -15.69 23.34
N ARG A 682 4.37 -14.95 24.07
CA ARG A 682 4.81 -14.22 25.27
C ARG A 682 5.35 -15.14 26.35
N GLU A 683 4.73 -16.30 26.57
CA GLU A 683 5.24 -17.32 27.49
C GLU A 683 6.61 -17.86 27.05
N ARG A 684 6.78 -18.14 25.76
CA ARG A 684 8.04 -18.64 25.18
C ARG A 684 9.15 -17.57 25.23
N ILE A 685 8.84 -16.31 24.96
CA ILE A 685 9.77 -15.18 25.11
C ILE A 685 10.22 -15.10 26.58
N ALA A 686 9.29 -15.13 27.53
CA ALA A 686 9.63 -15.11 28.95
C ALA A 686 10.59 -16.25 29.35
N ALA A 687 10.33 -17.47 28.85
CA ALA A 687 11.20 -18.62 29.07
C ALA A 687 12.60 -18.45 28.44
N TYR A 688 12.67 -17.90 27.21
CA TYR A 688 13.94 -17.57 26.56
C TYR A 688 14.76 -16.57 27.38
N ARG A 689 14.13 -15.50 27.88
CA ARG A 689 14.81 -14.44 28.65
C ARG A 689 15.34 -14.90 30.00
N THR A 690 14.70 -15.87 30.63
CA THR A 690 15.18 -16.42 31.92
C THR A 690 16.37 -17.37 31.75
N GLY A 691 16.68 -17.78 30.52
CA GLY A 691 17.62 -18.85 30.22
C GLY A 691 17.09 -20.23 30.62
N PRO A 692 17.74 -21.31 30.15
CA PRO A 692 17.49 -22.67 30.64
C PRO A 692 17.87 -22.87 32.11
#